data_AF-A0A7V1GTC7-F1
#
_entry.id   AF-A0A7V1GTC7-F1
#
_cell.length_a   1.000
_cell.length_b   1.000
_cell.length_c   1.000
_cell.angle_alpha   90.00
_cell.angle_beta   90.00
_cell.angle_gamma   90.00
#
_symmetry.space_group_name_H-M   'P 1'
#
loop_
_entity.id
_entity.type
_entity.pdbx_description
1 polymer ?
#
loop_
_entity_poly.entity_id
_entity_poly.type
_entity_poly.pdbx_seq_one_letter_code
_entity_poly.pdbx_strand_id
1 'polypeptide(L)'
;MIARLLPLLALCWATLGAATPTPTAAPTAELYPATQDALTQRERPLAPTSTFWRLKFFVRIQNLTEGAGIRILLPVSDTSQEVQQRTVHAPGFRFSEEPSNPNLVGIWTRTNGSESGEIELEYEFRVSDRIVDIPAAPLPRSAPSDPALRRWLEPTALIQSNEPALRQRAREVAGNVQTAEELLWNLFQFTATAIRGSSGGSREDALTVLSRGRGTVTGKARLLAALLQASGVPARVVGGLSLDDAAKKRATIAWVEAHVAGTWVPLDPSGGHFGWLPNRYLALYRGDLPLIVHPAGASVDYGFLVHRMRKESAEANQAAKARVVVPMQPLARTVSAYVDKPLATVVILTDENPPAATSERILREASESQIDVVLLTVPAAPRYFRQQYLQRLLANNLALVHSAHVLVLHTSDDTGLYAALVLGEASLKLADSRILVVGRFPQGVGRILGAVLYRLLDAGEVVLFPTPLKLSAVWAMARANVLDGVPLDEEARKWAAKPIVLNYLTYERLSEWRRTIVAAWARAVTAQVPLQALTFILVLPVIAALVVVIRTVVGVETFGTFAPVIVSLAFLTTGLKWGLVIFISIVGTGTLVRAALQRVRLQLVSRLAILITIVAGIMAGLAVLGASFGIGALLNVSIFPMVIMSNMIENFASSRAQFGTREAVRLTANTLLVSSICYAAVEWGGLQSLLLSFPEILVAAIALDIVLGKWRGLRLVEYKRFWSLGSERQAWP
;
A
#
# COMPACT_ATOMS: atom_id res chain seq x y z
N MET A 1 -13.26 99.09 27.85
CA MET A 1 -13.40 97.69 27.38
C MET A 1 -12.09 97.34 26.69
N ILE A 2 -11.04 96.87 27.38
CA ILE A 2 -11.00 95.61 28.17
C ILE A 2 -11.61 94.52 27.28
N ALA A 3 -10.76 93.83 26.52
CA ALA A 3 -10.15 92.58 26.96
C ALA A 3 -11.21 91.49 27.14
N ARG A 4 -11.14 90.50 26.25
CA ARG A 4 -11.37 89.09 26.57
C ARG A 4 -10.99 88.29 25.34
N LEU A 5 -10.10 87.33 25.54
CA LEU A 5 -9.76 86.21 24.65
C LEU A 5 -8.45 86.31 23.83
N LEU A 6 -7.41 86.94 24.39
CA LEU A 6 -6.21 86.15 24.76
C LEU A 6 -6.64 85.36 26.01
N PRO A 7 -6.56 84.02 26.14
CA PRO A 7 -5.50 83.12 25.65
C PRO A 7 -5.98 81.67 25.31
N LEU A 8 -5.95 81.24 24.05
CA LEU A 8 -6.10 79.80 23.71
C LEU A 8 -5.29 79.38 22.46
N LEU A 9 -4.52 80.29 21.88
CA LEU A 9 -3.78 80.10 20.62
C LEU A 9 -2.24 80.12 20.77
N ALA A 10 -1.72 80.03 22.00
CA ALA A 10 -0.29 80.14 22.29
C ALA A 10 0.34 78.84 22.83
N LEU A 11 -0.15 77.66 22.41
CA LEU A 11 0.41 76.36 22.80
C LEU A 11 0.58 75.36 21.65
N CYS A 12 0.63 75.83 20.40
CA CYS A 12 0.83 74.97 19.22
C CYS A 12 1.98 75.38 18.29
N TRP A 13 2.90 76.26 18.72
CA TRP A 13 4.02 76.74 17.90
C TRP A 13 5.38 76.61 18.59
N ALA A 14 5.69 75.40 19.06
CA ALA A 14 7.04 74.89 19.32
C ALA A 14 6.87 73.37 19.37
N THR A 15 7.22 72.56 18.38
CA THR A 15 8.54 72.42 17.76
C THR A 15 8.40 71.66 16.43
N LEU A 16 8.63 72.33 15.29
CA LEU A 16 8.94 71.63 14.03
C LEU A 16 10.43 71.26 14.06
N GLY A 17 10.73 70.01 14.41
CA GLY A 17 12.04 69.39 14.26
C GLY A 17 11.90 68.11 13.45
N ALA A 18 12.53 68.09 12.27
CA ALA A 18 12.56 66.96 11.36
C ALA A 18 13.07 65.68 12.06
N ALA A 19 12.35 64.58 11.90
CA ALA A 19 12.81 63.25 12.29
C ALA A 19 12.69 62.30 11.09
N THR A 20 13.84 61.78 10.68
CA THR A 20 14.04 60.69 9.73
C THR A 20 13.28 59.43 10.16
N PRO A 21 12.89 58.54 9.22
CA PRO A 21 12.24 57.29 9.58
C PRO A 21 13.22 56.41 10.35
N THR A 22 12.98 56.25 11.64
CA THR A 22 13.65 55.26 12.49
C THR A 22 13.25 53.85 12.04
N PRO A 23 14.19 52.90 11.95
CA PRO A 23 13.84 51.51 11.73
C PRO A 23 13.01 51.03 12.93
N THR A 24 11.76 50.62 12.67
CA THR A 24 10.88 50.02 13.67
C THR A 24 11.61 48.87 14.34
N ALA A 25 11.91 49.03 15.63
CA ALA A 25 12.55 48.01 16.44
C ALA A 25 11.76 46.70 16.35
N ALA A 26 12.47 45.59 16.15
CA ALA A 26 11.91 44.26 16.24
C ALA A 26 11.24 44.08 17.62
N PRO A 27 10.07 43.42 17.72
CA PRO A 27 9.38 43.26 19.00
C PRO A 27 10.28 42.51 19.98
N THR A 28 10.58 43.21 21.08
CA THR A 28 11.36 42.77 22.23
C THR A 28 10.81 41.48 22.80
N ALA A 29 11.71 40.58 23.20
CA ALA A 29 11.38 39.28 23.78
C ALA A 29 10.81 39.45 25.20
N GLU A 30 9.51 39.73 25.31
CA GLU A 30 8.78 39.39 26.51
C GLU A 30 8.49 37.88 26.49
N LEU A 31 8.98 37.16 27.50
CA LEU A 31 8.54 35.80 27.77
C LEU A 31 7.03 35.85 28.01
N TYR A 32 6.23 35.39 27.05
CA TYR A 32 4.77 35.41 27.17
C TYR A 32 4.35 34.45 28.30
N PRO A 33 3.81 34.94 29.43
CA PRO A 33 3.18 34.06 30.41
C PRO A 33 1.98 33.38 29.74
N ALA A 34 1.69 32.13 30.11
CA ALA A 34 0.55 31.39 29.58
C ALA A 34 -0.76 32.14 29.87
N THR A 35 -1.28 32.86 28.88
CA THR A 35 -2.59 33.53 28.93
C THR A 35 -3.70 32.47 28.87
N GLN A 36 -4.93 32.80 29.29
CA GLN A 36 -6.09 31.88 29.16
C GLN A 36 -6.30 31.40 27.70
N ASP A 37 -5.97 32.23 26.71
CA ASP A 37 -5.97 31.87 25.29
C ASP A 37 -4.90 30.82 24.92
N ALA A 38 -3.76 30.82 25.63
CA ALA A 38 -2.72 29.82 25.47
C ALA A 38 -3.13 28.47 26.09
N LEU A 39 -4.00 28.47 27.10
CA LEU A 39 -4.55 27.24 27.71
C LEU A 39 -5.63 26.60 26.84
N THR A 40 -6.51 27.38 26.21
CA THR A 40 -7.53 26.86 25.27
C THR A 40 -6.92 26.26 24.01
N GLN A 41 -5.78 26.77 23.53
CA GLN A 41 -5.02 26.14 22.42
C GLN A 41 -4.42 24.76 22.77
N ARG A 42 -4.35 24.41 24.07
CA ARG A 42 -3.97 23.07 24.56
C ARG A 42 -5.17 22.16 24.81
N GLU A 43 -6.40 22.67 24.77
CA GLU A 43 -7.58 21.83 24.95
C GLU A 43 -7.78 20.92 23.73
N ARG A 44 -7.78 19.61 23.97
CA ARG A 44 -7.91 18.56 22.96
C ARG A 44 -9.23 17.82 23.18
N PRO A 45 -9.89 17.32 22.13
CA PRO A 45 -11.06 16.47 22.29
C PRO A 45 -10.70 15.17 23.03
N LEU A 46 -11.54 14.77 23.99
CA LEU A 46 -11.33 13.58 24.85
C LEU A 46 -11.37 12.25 24.10
N ALA A 47 -12.02 12.20 22.93
CA ALA A 47 -12.11 11.00 22.10
C ALA A 47 -12.01 11.38 20.62
N PRO A 48 -11.23 10.64 19.81
CA PRO A 48 -11.13 10.90 18.38
C PRO A 48 -12.44 10.51 17.69
N THR A 49 -12.93 11.41 16.85
CA THR A 49 -14.10 11.22 16.00
C THR A 49 -13.69 11.14 14.53
N SER A 50 -14.42 10.35 13.75
CA SER A 50 -14.19 10.22 12.31
C SER A 50 -15.38 10.69 11.49
N THR A 51 -15.10 11.34 10.37
CA THR A 51 -16.07 11.86 9.42
C THR A 51 -15.78 11.36 8.02
N PHE A 52 -16.83 11.27 7.21
CA PHE A 52 -16.75 10.79 5.83
C PHE A 52 -17.03 11.95 4.89
N TRP A 53 -16.21 12.08 3.85
CA TRP A 53 -16.24 13.20 2.92
C TRP A 53 -16.08 12.72 1.49
N ARG A 54 -16.84 13.35 0.59
CA ARG A 54 -16.64 13.27 -0.85
C ARG A 54 -16.02 14.57 -1.32
N LEU A 55 -14.90 14.47 -2.03
CA LEU A 55 -14.15 15.60 -2.55
C LEU A 55 -14.03 15.46 -4.06
N LYS A 56 -14.50 16.45 -4.80
CA LYS A 56 -14.25 16.58 -6.24
C LYS A 56 -13.27 17.71 -6.49
N PHE A 57 -12.09 17.38 -6.96
CA PHE A 57 -11.03 18.30 -7.33
C PHE A 57 -10.98 18.42 -8.85
N PHE A 58 -11.16 19.63 -9.37
CA PHE A 58 -11.12 19.88 -10.80
C PHE A 58 -10.02 20.89 -11.14
N VAL A 59 -9.35 20.68 -12.26
CA VAL A 59 -8.29 21.52 -12.81
C VAL A 59 -8.60 21.77 -14.28
N ARG A 60 -8.93 23.02 -14.61
CA ARG A 60 -9.16 23.51 -15.97
C ARG A 60 -7.90 24.15 -16.48
N ILE A 61 -7.47 23.72 -17.65
CA ILE A 61 -6.22 24.17 -18.26
C ILE A 61 -6.54 24.77 -19.63
N GLN A 62 -5.91 25.88 -19.96
CA GLN A 62 -5.91 26.46 -21.31
C GLN A 62 -4.47 26.68 -21.79
N ASN A 63 -4.27 26.66 -23.10
CA ASN A 63 -3.00 26.86 -23.79
C ASN A 63 -1.93 25.81 -23.43
N LEU A 64 -2.33 24.54 -23.27
CA LEU A 64 -1.40 23.44 -23.05
C LEU A 64 -1.04 22.76 -24.37
N THR A 65 0.23 22.86 -24.77
CA THR A 65 0.73 22.23 -26.00
C THR A 65 0.73 20.70 -25.89
N GLU A 66 0.62 20.02 -27.02
CA GLU A 66 0.76 18.56 -27.10
C GLU A 66 2.10 18.09 -26.52
N GLY A 67 2.10 16.95 -25.81
CA GLY A 67 3.29 16.42 -25.13
C GLY A 67 3.68 17.15 -23.84
N ALA A 68 3.07 18.29 -23.52
CA ALA A 68 3.33 19.00 -22.28
C ALA A 68 2.62 18.33 -21.10
N GLY A 69 3.30 18.26 -19.96
CA GLY A 69 2.85 17.55 -18.76
C GLY A 69 2.50 18.48 -17.60
N ILE A 70 1.45 18.13 -16.85
CA ILE A 70 1.07 18.74 -15.58
C ILE A 70 1.29 17.70 -14.48
N ARG A 71 1.93 18.11 -13.39
CA ARG A 71 2.15 17.28 -12.21
C ARG A 71 1.26 17.77 -11.09
N ILE A 72 0.49 16.89 -10.46
CA ILE A 72 -0.39 17.20 -9.34
C ILE A 72 -0.06 16.28 -8.18
N LEU A 73 0.12 16.84 -6.98
CA LEU A 73 0.29 16.05 -5.76
C LEU A 73 -1.05 15.46 -5.33
N LEU A 74 -1.06 14.15 -5.06
CA LEU A 74 -2.26 13.40 -4.70
C LEU A 74 -2.24 13.04 -3.21
N PRO A 75 -3.38 13.17 -2.51
CA PRO A 75 -3.49 12.80 -1.11
C PRO A 75 -3.24 11.31 -0.91
N VAL A 76 -2.51 10.97 0.15
CA VAL A 76 -2.12 9.60 0.51
C VAL A 76 -2.76 9.22 1.84
N SER A 77 -3.17 7.97 2.00
CA SER A 77 -3.68 7.47 3.29
C SER A 77 -2.59 7.47 4.37
N ASP A 78 -2.95 7.85 5.58
CA ASP A 78 -2.10 7.80 6.77
C ASP A 78 -2.91 7.39 8.02
N THR A 79 -2.39 7.64 9.22
CA THR A 79 -3.05 7.28 10.48
C THR A 79 -4.31 8.08 10.77
N SER A 80 -4.45 9.26 10.18
CA SER A 80 -5.56 10.21 10.41
C SER A 80 -6.51 10.34 9.22
N GLN A 81 -6.07 10.01 8.01
CA GLN A 81 -6.91 10.03 6.81
C GLN A 81 -6.79 8.73 6.03
N GLU A 82 -7.91 8.22 5.54
CA GLU A 82 -7.99 7.02 4.72
C GLU A 82 -8.69 7.37 3.40
N VAL A 83 -7.98 7.19 2.29
CA VAL A 83 -8.56 7.27 0.93
C VAL A 83 -9.31 5.98 0.66
N GLN A 84 -10.64 6.02 0.68
CA GLN A 84 -11.50 4.86 0.48
C GLN A 84 -11.69 4.56 -1.00
N GLN A 85 -11.85 5.61 -1.81
CA GLN A 85 -12.02 5.52 -3.25
C GLN A 85 -11.39 6.74 -3.92
N ARG A 86 -10.85 6.54 -5.12
CA ARG A 86 -10.36 7.61 -6.00
C ARG A 86 -10.76 7.27 -7.44
N THR A 87 -11.42 8.22 -8.09
CA THR A 87 -11.78 8.15 -9.50
C THR A 87 -11.07 9.29 -10.23
N VAL A 88 -10.53 9.01 -11.42
CA VAL A 88 -9.85 9.99 -12.26
C VAL A 88 -10.60 10.08 -13.58
N HIS A 89 -10.95 11.29 -13.99
CA HIS A 89 -11.57 11.58 -15.27
C HIS A 89 -10.84 12.77 -15.90
N ALA A 90 -9.96 12.51 -16.86
CA ALA A 90 -9.04 13.52 -17.42
C ALA A 90 -9.01 13.47 -18.96
N PRO A 91 -10.12 13.77 -19.63
CA PRO A 91 -10.26 13.67 -21.07
C PRO A 91 -9.15 14.41 -21.83
N GLY A 92 -8.54 13.74 -22.82
CA GLY A 92 -7.45 14.28 -23.65
C GLY A 92 -6.08 14.25 -22.99
N PHE A 93 -5.92 13.52 -21.87
CA PHE A 93 -4.66 13.38 -21.16
C PHE A 93 -4.24 11.92 -20.97
N ARG A 94 -2.93 11.69 -21.07
CA ARG A 94 -2.26 10.49 -20.55
C ARG A 94 -1.90 10.71 -19.08
N PHE A 95 -2.36 9.83 -18.21
CA PHE A 95 -2.10 9.87 -16.78
C PHE A 95 -1.10 8.78 -16.35
N SER A 96 -0.17 9.12 -15.48
CA SER A 96 0.73 8.19 -14.80
C SER A 96 1.00 8.61 -13.36
N GLU A 97 1.22 7.65 -12.47
CA GLU A 97 1.55 7.94 -11.07
C GLU A 97 3.01 7.58 -10.73
N GLU A 98 3.65 8.46 -9.97
CA GLU A 98 5.01 8.28 -9.46
C GLU A 98 5.04 8.46 -7.94
N PRO A 99 5.52 7.47 -7.17
CA PRO A 99 5.75 7.65 -5.74
C PRO A 99 6.94 8.61 -5.52
N SER A 100 6.75 9.64 -4.71
CA SER A 100 7.76 10.64 -4.35
C SER A 100 7.74 10.84 -2.83
N ASN A 101 8.20 9.82 -2.09
CA ASN A 101 8.11 9.72 -0.63
C ASN A 101 8.43 11.08 0.08
N PRO A 102 7.50 11.61 0.90
CA PRO A 102 6.25 11.01 1.42
C PRO A 102 4.98 11.25 0.59
N ASN A 103 5.10 11.80 -0.62
CA ASN A 103 3.96 12.16 -1.47
C ASN A 103 3.76 11.16 -2.60
N LEU A 104 2.59 11.26 -3.24
CA LEU A 104 2.28 10.63 -4.51
C LEU A 104 2.07 11.72 -5.55
N VAL A 105 2.67 11.58 -6.73
CA VAL A 105 2.54 12.56 -7.81
C VAL A 105 1.79 11.90 -8.97
N GLY A 106 0.68 12.51 -9.38
CA GLY A 106 0.05 12.23 -10.65
C GLY A 106 0.63 13.11 -11.75
N ILE A 107 0.84 12.55 -12.93
CA ILE A 107 1.38 13.24 -14.09
C ILE A 107 0.39 13.08 -15.24
N TRP A 108 -0.12 14.19 -15.74
CA TRP A 108 -1.03 14.26 -16.89
C TRP A 108 -0.32 14.89 -18.06
N THR A 109 -0.07 14.13 -19.12
CA THR A 109 0.57 14.59 -20.35
C THR A 109 -0.48 14.77 -21.43
N ARG A 110 -0.52 15.93 -22.09
CA ARG A 110 -1.47 16.19 -23.18
C ARG A 110 -1.18 15.26 -24.36
N THR A 111 -2.17 14.50 -24.81
CA THR A 111 -2.00 13.53 -25.90
C THR A 111 -2.56 13.99 -27.23
N ASN A 112 -3.73 14.63 -27.26
CA ASN A 112 -4.34 15.29 -28.43
C ASN A 112 -5.63 15.99 -27.98
N GLY A 113 -5.97 17.15 -28.57
CA GLY A 113 -7.22 17.86 -28.30
C GLY A 113 -7.13 19.39 -28.36
N SER A 114 -8.25 20.07 -28.11
CA SER A 114 -8.39 21.54 -28.07
C SER A 114 -7.35 22.22 -27.16
N GLU A 115 -7.09 23.51 -27.29
CA GLU A 115 -6.17 24.23 -26.38
C GLU A 115 -6.63 24.21 -24.91
N SER A 116 -7.90 23.85 -24.66
CA SER A 116 -8.47 23.63 -23.34
C SER A 116 -8.59 22.14 -22.97
N GLY A 117 -8.35 21.82 -21.69
CA GLY A 117 -8.60 20.51 -21.10
C GLY A 117 -9.06 20.62 -19.65
N GLU A 118 -9.80 19.63 -19.16
CA GLU A 118 -10.25 19.55 -17.76
C GLU A 118 -9.83 18.21 -17.16
N ILE A 119 -9.17 18.27 -16.00
CA ILE A 119 -8.80 17.11 -15.18
C ILE A 119 -9.73 17.13 -13.97
N GLU A 120 -10.48 16.05 -13.79
CA GLU A 120 -11.37 15.85 -12.66
C GLU A 120 -10.93 14.64 -11.84
N LEU A 121 -10.84 14.85 -10.52
CA LEU A 121 -10.43 13.86 -9.54
C LEU A 121 -11.50 13.80 -8.46
N GLU A 122 -12.16 12.66 -8.31
CA GLU A 122 -13.14 12.44 -7.25
C GLU A 122 -12.58 11.49 -6.20
N TYR A 123 -12.74 11.85 -4.94
CA TYR A 123 -12.26 11.10 -3.80
C TYR A 123 -13.36 10.87 -2.78
N GLU A 124 -13.33 9.71 -2.14
CA GLU A 124 -14.04 9.45 -0.89
C GLU A 124 -13.04 9.21 0.22
N PHE A 125 -13.11 10.03 1.28
CA PHE A 125 -12.21 9.97 2.41
C PHE A 125 -12.96 9.64 3.69
N ARG A 126 -12.29 8.87 4.56
CA ARG A 126 -12.54 8.88 6.00
C ARG A 126 -11.44 9.69 6.67
N VAL A 127 -11.80 10.75 7.38
CA VAL A 127 -10.84 11.60 8.12
C VAL A 127 -11.18 11.53 9.60
N SER A 128 -10.16 11.33 10.43
CA SER A 128 -10.26 11.18 11.88
C SER A 128 -9.45 12.25 12.59
N ASP A 129 -9.83 12.59 13.82
CA ASP A 129 -9.06 13.51 14.64
C ASP A 129 -7.65 12.94 14.85
N ARG A 130 -6.64 13.77 14.59
CA ARG A 130 -5.25 13.39 14.83
C ARG A 130 -4.83 13.94 16.17
N ILE A 131 -4.50 13.07 17.11
CA ILE A 131 -4.05 13.44 18.45
C ILE A 131 -2.68 12.80 18.66
N VAL A 132 -1.69 13.62 19.03
CA VAL A 132 -0.32 13.17 19.28
C VAL A 132 0.10 13.61 20.68
N ASP A 133 0.43 12.64 21.52
CA ASP A 133 1.05 12.91 22.81
C ASP A 133 2.52 13.28 22.57
N ILE A 134 2.89 14.48 22.99
CA ILE A 134 4.24 15.00 22.82
C ILE A 134 5.02 14.56 24.06
N PRO A 135 6.00 13.65 23.94
CA PRO A 135 6.78 13.25 25.10
C PRO A 135 7.67 14.40 25.56
N ALA A 136 7.83 14.54 26.87
CA ALA A 136 8.81 15.40 27.51
C ALA A 136 10.24 14.84 27.32
N ALA A 137 10.67 14.76 26.06
CA ALA A 137 11.98 14.27 25.66
C ALA A 137 13.02 15.39 25.76
N PRO A 138 14.28 15.08 26.13
CA PRO A 138 15.36 16.07 26.10
C PRO A 138 15.62 16.54 24.66
N LEU A 139 16.11 17.77 24.52
CA LEU A 139 16.43 18.34 23.22
C LEU A 139 17.47 17.50 22.47
N PRO A 140 17.32 17.35 21.13
CA PRO A 140 18.29 16.63 20.32
C PRO A 140 19.66 17.32 20.37
N ARG A 141 20.67 16.62 20.90
CA ARG A 141 22.05 17.13 21.01
C ARG A 141 22.84 17.06 19.70
N SER A 142 22.36 16.28 18.73
CA SER A 142 23.01 16.06 17.43
C SER A 142 21.98 15.79 16.35
N ALA A 143 22.35 16.02 15.09
CA ALA A 143 21.47 15.77 13.96
C ALA A 143 21.07 14.27 13.90
N PRO A 144 19.84 13.94 13.46
CA PRO A 144 19.39 12.56 13.33
C PRO A 144 20.36 11.71 12.48
N SER A 145 20.56 10.45 12.84
CA SER A 145 21.38 9.53 12.05
C SER A 145 20.75 9.16 10.71
N ASP A 146 19.41 9.16 10.65
CA ASP A 146 18.62 8.80 9.47
C ASP A 146 18.68 9.89 8.39
N PRO A 147 19.22 9.59 7.18
CA PRO A 147 19.25 10.51 6.05
C PRO A 147 17.86 11.05 5.66
N ALA A 148 16.80 10.25 5.81
CA ALA A 148 15.43 10.64 5.47
C ALA A 148 14.85 11.69 6.43
N LEU A 149 15.40 11.81 7.64
CA LEU A 149 15.07 12.87 8.59
C LEU A 149 15.97 14.09 8.40
N ARG A 150 17.25 13.89 8.03
CA ARG A 150 18.21 14.99 7.79
C ARG A 150 17.74 15.96 6.71
N ARG A 151 17.11 15.48 5.63
CA ARG A 151 16.53 16.35 4.58
C ARG A 151 15.54 17.39 5.11
N TRP A 152 14.91 17.15 6.27
CA TRP A 152 13.95 18.06 6.88
C TRP A 152 14.59 19.05 7.87
N LEU A 153 15.93 19.07 7.94
CA LEU A 153 16.73 20.11 8.59
C LEU A 153 17.40 21.05 7.58
N GLU A 154 17.45 20.66 6.30
CA GLU A 154 18.11 21.44 5.26
C GLU A 154 17.28 22.67 4.88
N PRO A 155 17.93 23.84 4.71
CA PRO A 155 17.24 25.05 4.28
C PRO A 155 16.74 24.92 2.85
N THR A 156 15.61 25.57 2.56
CA THR A 156 15.06 25.69 1.19
C THR A 156 14.91 27.15 0.82
N ALA A 157 14.60 27.44 -0.45
CA ALA A 157 14.45 28.81 -0.94
C ALA A 157 13.37 29.64 -0.19
N LEU A 158 12.37 28.98 0.41
CA LEU A 158 11.26 29.61 1.14
C LEU A 158 11.30 29.36 2.66
N ILE A 159 12.14 28.42 3.11
CA ILE A 159 12.35 28.07 4.52
C ILE A 159 13.85 28.19 4.81
N GLN A 160 14.31 29.43 5.01
CA GLN A 160 15.73 29.76 5.10
C GLN A 160 16.31 29.55 6.51
N SER A 161 16.22 28.33 7.04
CA SER A 161 16.60 27.98 8.43
C SER A 161 18.08 28.21 8.78
N ASN A 162 18.94 28.40 7.78
CA ASN A 162 20.35 28.75 7.94
C ASN A 162 20.61 30.26 8.11
N GLU A 163 19.63 31.12 7.86
CA GLU A 163 19.79 32.57 7.96
C GLU A 163 20.12 33.02 9.39
N PRO A 164 21.12 33.90 9.59
CA PRO A 164 21.53 34.35 10.91
C PRO A 164 20.38 34.96 11.73
N ALA A 165 19.51 35.75 11.07
CA ALA A 165 18.35 36.38 11.70
C ALA A 165 17.35 35.35 12.24
N LEU A 166 17.07 34.28 11.49
CA LEU A 166 16.16 33.21 11.91
C LEU A 166 16.77 32.37 13.04
N ARG A 167 18.08 32.07 12.98
CA ARG A 167 18.79 31.36 14.06
C ARG A 167 18.90 32.16 15.34
N GLN A 168 19.09 33.47 15.24
CA GLN A 168 19.08 34.35 16.39
C GLN A 168 17.68 34.38 17.00
N ARG A 169 16.65 34.59 16.19
CA ARG A 169 15.27 34.63 16.67
C ARG A 169 14.82 33.32 17.29
N ALA A 170 15.18 32.18 16.69
CA ALA A 170 14.87 30.86 17.24
C ALA A 170 15.50 30.67 18.62
N ARG A 171 16.74 31.12 18.84
CA ARG A 171 17.41 31.06 20.16
C ARG A 171 16.77 32.00 21.19
N GLU A 172 16.42 33.22 20.79
CA GLU A 172 15.73 34.18 21.64
C GLU A 172 14.37 33.66 22.12
N VAL A 173 13.57 33.10 21.21
CA VAL A 173 12.23 32.57 21.51
C VAL A 173 12.31 31.24 22.25
N ALA A 174 13.26 30.38 21.91
CA ALA A 174 13.47 29.12 22.63
C ALA A 174 13.78 29.38 24.10
N GLY A 175 14.65 30.35 24.40
CA GLY A 175 15.10 30.59 25.77
C GLY A 175 15.91 29.41 26.32
N ASN A 176 15.88 29.21 27.64
CA ASN A 176 16.64 28.15 28.32
C ASN A 176 15.77 26.91 28.59
N VAL A 177 15.20 26.34 27.52
CA VAL A 177 14.31 25.17 27.57
C VAL A 177 15.08 23.86 27.66
N GLN A 178 14.55 22.89 28.41
CA GLN A 178 15.18 21.59 28.64
C GLN A 178 14.54 20.49 27.79
N THR A 179 13.25 20.64 27.48
CA THR A 179 12.45 19.63 26.77
C THR A 179 12.06 20.07 25.36
N ALA A 180 11.88 19.09 24.48
CA ALA A 180 11.41 19.34 23.11
C ALA A 180 9.99 19.91 23.10
N GLU A 181 9.13 19.50 24.02
CA GLU A 181 7.77 20.02 24.14
C GLU A 181 7.76 21.52 24.43
N GLU A 182 8.56 21.98 25.41
CA GLU A 182 8.71 23.41 25.74
C GLU A 182 9.23 24.21 24.53
N LEU A 183 10.23 23.68 23.84
CA LEU A 183 10.77 24.32 22.62
C LEU A 183 9.68 24.46 21.55
N LEU A 184 8.96 23.38 21.25
CA LEU A 184 7.88 23.37 20.26
C LEU A 184 6.80 24.38 20.66
N TRP A 185 6.41 24.41 21.93
CA TRP A 185 5.40 25.32 22.46
C TRP A 185 5.80 26.78 22.31
N ASN A 186 7.03 27.16 22.70
CA ASN A 186 7.48 28.56 22.64
C ASN A 186 7.53 29.06 21.20
N LEU A 187 8.08 28.27 20.28
CA LEU A 187 8.15 28.63 18.87
C LEU A 187 6.76 28.68 18.23
N PHE A 188 5.88 27.72 18.55
CA PHE A 188 4.49 27.72 18.12
C PHE A 188 3.76 28.99 18.59
N GLN A 189 3.79 29.27 19.89
CA GLN A 189 3.13 30.43 20.50
C GLN A 189 3.62 31.73 19.88
N PHE A 190 4.94 31.91 19.74
CA PHE A 190 5.51 33.07 19.06
C PHE A 190 4.94 33.25 17.65
N THR A 191 4.90 32.19 16.84
CA THR A 191 4.37 32.29 15.47
C THR A 191 2.86 32.52 15.42
N ALA A 192 2.11 32.01 16.40
CA ALA A 192 0.67 32.18 16.49
C ALA A 192 0.30 33.64 16.87
N THR A 193 0.98 34.20 17.89
CA THR A 193 0.62 35.48 18.52
C THR A 193 1.37 36.68 17.93
N ALA A 194 2.68 36.58 17.71
CA ALA A 194 3.50 37.72 17.30
C ALA A 194 3.37 38.05 15.81
N ILE A 195 2.96 37.08 15.00
CA ILE A 195 2.80 37.25 13.55
C ILE A 195 1.32 37.49 13.24
N ARG A 196 1.00 38.65 12.66
CA ARG A 196 -0.39 38.98 12.27
C ARG A 196 -0.79 38.23 10.99
N GLY A 197 -2.05 37.82 10.90
CA GLY A 197 -2.60 37.22 9.68
C GLY A 197 -2.72 38.26 8.55
N SER A 198 -2.49 37.85 7.31
CA SER A 198 -2.69 38.70 6.13
C SER A 198 -3.32 37.92 4.96
N SER A 199 -4.05 38.60 4.10
CA SER A 199 -4.83 38.05 2.99
C SER A 199 -4.07 37.92 1.65
N GLY A 200 -2.73 37.90 1.68
CA GLY A 200 -1.86 37.66 0.50
C GLY A 200 -1.37 38.94 -0.20
N GLY A 201 -0.63 38.76 -1.31
CA GLY A 201 -0.11 39.86 -2.15
C GLY A 201 1.38 40.19 -1.97
N SER A 202 2.15 39.34 -1.27
CA SER A 202 3.56 39.57 -0.96
C SER A 202 4.37 38.27 -0.97
N ARG A 203 5.70 38.37 -0.94
CA ARG A 203 6.59 37.20 -0.80
C ARG A 203 6.42 36.58 0.59
N GLU A 204 6.04 35.30 0.64
CA GLU A 204 5.68 34.56 1.86
C GLU A 204 6.77 33.56 2.30
N ASP A 205 8.05 33.91 2.14
CA ASP A 205 9.16 33.11 2.70
C ASP A 205 9.38 33.43 4.19
N ALA A 206 10.03 32.51 4.91
CA ALA A 206 10.18 32.59 6.36
C ALA A 206 10.85 33.89 6.84
N LEU A 207 11.92 34.33 6.18
CA LEU A 207 12.67 35.54 6.55
C LEU A 207 11.83 36.81 6.32
N THR A 208 11.13 36.88 5.19
CA THR A 208 10.25 38.00 4.86
C THR A 208 9.07 38.10 5.83
N VAL A 209 8.47 36.96 6.21
CA VAL A 209 7.38 36.93 7.19
C VAL A 209 7.86 37.39 8.57
N LEU A 210 9.05 36.94 9.00
CA LEU A 210 9.63 37.36 10.28
C LEU A 210 9.89 38.87 10.33
N SER A 211 10.56 39.42 9.31
CA SER A 211 10.91 40.85 9.26
C SER A 211 9.69 41.77 9.23
N ARG A 212 8.58 41.33 8.63
CA ARG A 212 7.36 42.14 8.50
C ARG A 212 6.40 41.98 9.68
N GLY A 213 6.54 40.92 10.48
CA GLY A 213 5.61 40.58 11.55
C GLY A 213 4.19 40.24 11.06
N ARG A 214 4.02 39.90 9.78
CA ARG A 214 2.74 39.51 9.18
C ARG A 214 2.94 38.50 8.06
N GLY A 215 1.99 37.58 7.90
CA GLY A 215 2.03 36.55 6.86
C GLY A 215 0.68 35.84 6.67
N THR A 216 0.56 35.15 5.55
CA THR A 216 -0.54 34.21 5.26
C THR A 216 -0.43 32.96 6.13
N VAL A 217 -1.44 32.07 6.06
CA VAL A 217 -1.40 30.76 6.73
C VAL A 217 -0.15 29.97 6.33
N THR A 218 0.18 29.94 5.04
CA THR A 218 1.41 29.32 4.52
C THR A 218 2.67 30.03 4.99
N GLY A 219 2.69 31.36 4.98
CA GLY A 219 3.83 32.15 5.47
C GLY A 219 4.13 31.88 6.95
N LYS A 220 3.10 31.81 7.79
CA LYS A 220 3.23 31.43 9.21
C LYS A 220 3.79 30.01 9.38
N ALA A 221 3.26 29.05 8.62
CA ALA A 221 3.75 27.67 8.66
C ALA A 221 5.23 27.56 8.22
N ARG A 222 5.64 28.29 7.17
CA ARG A 222 7.05 28.36 6.73
C ARG A 222 7.97 28.94 7.79
N LEU A 223 7.54 30.02 8.44
CA LEU A 223 8.30 30.63 9.54
C LEU A 223 8.47 29.65 10.71
N LEU A 224 7.39 29.00 11.15
CA LEU A 224 7.46 28.01 12.23
C LEU A 224 8.39 26.84 11.86
N ALA A 225 8.29 26.32 10.64
CA ALA A 225 9.19 25.27 10.16
C ALA A 225 10.66 25.74 10.16
N ALA A 226 10.95 26.95 9.70
CA ALA A 226 12.31 27.50 9.69
C ALA A 226 12.89 27.65 11.10
N LEU A 227 12.10 28.12 12.06
CA LEU A 227 12.51 28.27 13.45
C LEU A 227 12.79 26.91 14.11
N LEU A 228 11.94 25.90 13.87
CA LEU A 228 12.14 24.54 14.37
C LEU A 228 13.42 23.91 13.79
N GLN A 229 13.62 24.03 12.47
CA GLN A 229 14.82 23.54 11.79
C GLN A 229 16.09 24.23 12.31
N ALA A 230 16.03 25.56 12.53
CA ALA A 230 17.13 26.33 13.10
C ALA A 230 17.50 25.88 14.53
N SER A 231 16.52 25.36 15.28
CA SER A 231 16.69 24.76 16.62
C SER A 231 17.04 23.26 16.58
N GLY A 232 17.33 22.70 15.40
CA GLY A 232 17.75 21.30 15.25
C GLY A 232 16.60 20.27 15.26
N VAL A 233 15.34 20.72 15.18
CA VAL A 233 14.16 19.84 15.09
C VAL A 233 13.79 19.65 13.62
N PRO A 234 13.79 18.41 13.09
CA PRO A 234 13.35 18.17 11.71
C PRO A 234 11.87 18.55 11.59
N ALA A 235 11.56 19.49 10.69
CA ALA A 235 10.22 20.03 10.54
C ALA A 235 9.88 20.20 9.07
N ARG A 236 8.61 19.95 8.73
CA ARG A 236 8.11 20.09 7.36
C ARG A 236 6.76 20.78 7.34
N VAL A 237 6.56 21.61 6.33
CA VAL A 237 5.24 22.19 6.03
C VAL A 237 4.35 21.10 5.41
N VAL A 238 3.07 21.13 5.70
CA VAL A 238 2.05 20.27 5.09
C VAL A 238 1.01 21.16 4.45
N GLY A 239 0.79 20.98 3.15
CA GLY A 239 -0.29 21.64 2.42
C GLY A 239 -1.54 20.77 2.48
N GLY A 240 -2.66 21.37 2.87
CA GLY A 240 -3.91 20.64 3.02
C GLY A 240 -5.14 21.43 2.65
N LEU A 241 -6.28 20.80 2.89
CA LEU A 241 -7.61 21.33 2.62
C LEU A 241 -8.44 21.24 3.90
N SER A 242 -9.10 22.34 4.25
CA SER A 242 -10.11 22.34 5.30
C SER A 242 -11.44 21.84 4.72
N LEU A 243 -11.94 20.74 5.27
CA LEU A 243 -13.17 20.08 4.85
C LEU A 243 -14.36 20.72 5.58
N ASP A 244 -15.09 21.56 4.86
CA ASP A 244 -16.39 22.05 5.29
C ASP A 244 -17.29 22.01 4.05
N ASP A 245 -18.61 21.79 4.24
CA ASP A 245 -19.58 21.79 3.15
C ASP A 245 -19.56 23.16 2.44
N ALA A 246 -18.98 23.19 1.25
CA ALA A 246 -18.83 24.41 0.46
C ALA A 246 -18.85 24.09 -1.03
N ALA A 247 -19.62 24.88 -1.79
CA ALA A 247 -19.86 24.66 -3.22
C ALA A 247 -18.66 24.94 -4.12
N LYS A 248 -17.62 25.66 -3.65
CA LYS A 248 -16.32 25.79 -4.34
C LYS A 248 -15.30 26.39 -3.37
N LYS A 249 -14.22 25.66 -3.08
CA LYS A 249 -13.08 26.14 -2.28
C LYS A 249 -11.83 26.25 -3.16
N ARG A 250 -11.09 27.36 -2.99
CA ARG A 250 -9.71 27.53 -3.48
C ARG A 250 -8.67 27.62 -2.37
N ALA A 251 -9.08 27.96 -1.15
CA ALA A 251 -8.18 28.20 -0.03
C ALA A 251 -7.66 26.88 0.55
N THR A 252 -6.39 26.59 0.28
CA THR A 252 -5.62 25.55 0.96
C THR A 252 -5.16 26.05 2.33
N ILE A 253 -5.24 25.19 3.35
CA ILE A 253 -4.64 25.43 4.66
C ILE A 253 -3.19 24.91 4.66
N ALA A 254 -2.39 25.37 5.62
CA ALA A 254 -1.03 24.88 5.80
C ALA A 254 -0.70 24.78 7.29
N TRP A 255 -0.05 23.70 7.69
CA TRP A 255 0.46 23.49 9.05
C TRP A 255 1.87 22.91 9.01
N VAL A 256 2.47 22.69 10.18
CA VAL A 256 3.81 22.12 10.32
C VAL A 256 3.71 20.75 10.99
N GLU A 257 4.47 19.78 10.51
CA GLU A 257 4.76 18.55 11.23
C GLU A 257 6.20 18.62 11.74
N ALA A 258 6.40 18.51 13.05
CA ALA A 258 7.70 18.50 13.71
C ALA A 258 8.03 17.09 14.22
N HIS A 259 9.23 16.60 13.97
CA HIS A 259 9.63 15.25 14.36
C HIS A 259 10.31 15.24 15.73
N VAL A 260 9.64 14.67 16.73
CA VAL A 260 10.14 14.55 18.11
C VAL A 260 9.97 13.10 18.59
N ALA A 261 11.02 12.51 19.16
CA ALA A 261 11.01 11.16 19.74
C ALA A 261 10.38 10.07 18.84
N GLY A 262 10.62 10.13 17.53
CA GLY A 262 10.12 9.14 16.56
C GLY A 262 8.71 9.42 16.04
N THR A 263 8.08 10.54 16.41
CA THR A 263 6.70 10.88 16.01
C THR A 263 6.64 12.25 15.35
N TRP A 264 5.81 12.37 14.30
CA TRP A 264 5.50 13.65 13.66
C TRP A 264 4.32 14.34 14.37
N VAL A 265 4.64 15.37 15.14
CA VAL A 265 3.71 16.21 15.90
C VAL A 265 3.13 17.30 14.98
N PRO A 266 1.81 17.39 14.79
CA PRO A 266 1.20 18.45 14.01
C PRO A 266 1.08 19.76 14.81
N LEU A 267 1.37 20.89 14.16
CA LEU A 267 1.40 22.24 14.71
C LEU A 267 0.79 23.21 13.71
N ASP A 268 -0.39 23.77 14.00
CA ASP A 268 -1.05 24.77 13.17
C ASP A 268 -1.12 26.12 13.89
N PRO A 269 -0.15 27.04 13.65
CA PRO A 269 -0.11 28.34 14.33
C PRO A 269 -1.21 29.31 13.85
N SER A 270 -1.92 28.99 12.76
CA SER A 270 -3.01 29.84 12.26
C SER A 270 -4.36 29.39 12.81
N GLY A 271 -4.58 28.07 12.90
CA GLY A 271 -5.78 27.48 13.51
C GLY A 271 -5.70 27.30 15.02
N GLY A 272 -4.53 27.49 15.64
CA GLY A 272 -4.35 27.38 17.09
C GLY A 272 -4.27 25.95 17.60
N HIS A 273 -3.88 24.99 16.76
CA HIS A 273 -3.84 23.58 17.12
C HIS A 273 -2.41 23.11 17.45
N PHE A 274 -2.19 22.64 18.69
CA PHE A 274 -0.88 22.18 19.18
C PHE A 274 -0.88 20.69 19.55
N GLY A 275 -0.21 19.87 18.73
CA GLY A 275 -0.13 18.41 18.93
C GLY A 275 -1.43 17.67 18.62
N TRP A 276 -2.42 18.35 18.04
CA TRP A 276 -3.63 17.73 17.54
C TRP A 276 -4.13 18.46 16.28
N LEU A 277 -4.98 17.80 15.47
CA LEU A 277 -5.71 18.40 14.36
C LEU A 277 -7.12 17.82 14.30
N PRO A 278 -8.14 18.62 13.99
CA PRO A 278 -9.50 18.12 13.88
C PRO A 278 -9.71 17.30 12.60
N ASN A 279 -10.70 16.41 12.62
CA ASN A 279 -11.13 15.52 11.53
C ASN A 279 -11.62 16.21 10.23
N ARG A 280 -11.39 17.51 10.10
CA ARG A 280 -11.64 18.32 8.90
C ARG A 280 -10.35 18.75 8.20
N TYR A 281 -9.19 18.37 8.71
CA TYR A 281 -7.89 18.70 8.10
C TYR A 281 -7.46 17.54 7.19
N LEU A 282 -7.58 17.74 5.88
CA LEU A 282 -7.10 16.78 4.88
C LEU A 282 -5.70 17.18 4.41
N ALA A 283 -4.70 16.31 4.59
CA ALA A 283 -3.38 16.49 4.03
C ALA A 283 -3.38 16.15 2.54
N LEU A 284 -3.04 17.12 1.70
CA LEU A 284 -2.86 16.92 0.26
C LEU A 284 -1.43 16.50 -0.06
N TYR A 285 -0.45 17.14 0.59
CA TYR A 285 0.97 16.84 0.40
C TYR A 285 1.83 17.33 1.58
N ARG A 286 3.05 16.81 1.67
CA ARG A 286 4.05 17.13 2.69
C ARG A 286 5.32 17.69 2.05
N GLY A 287 5.87 18.72 2.67
CA GLY A 287 6.90 19.60 2.12
C GLY A 287 6.30 20.85 1.50
N ASP A 288 7.12 21.89 1.34
CA ASP A 288 6.72 23.16 0.73
C ASP A 288 6.79 23.08 -0.79
N LEU A 289 5.89 22.28 -1.36
CA LEU A 289 5.81 22.00 -2.78
C LEU A 289 4.57 22.66 -3.39
N PRO A 290 4.63 23.10 -4.66
CA PRO A 290 3.43 23.50 -5.38
C PRO A 290 2.50 22.29 -5.60
N LEU A 291 1.21 22.44 -5.27
CA LEU A 291 0.20 21.38 -5.48
C LEU A 291 0.11 20.96 -6.95
N ILE A 292 0.19 21.94 -7.86
CA ILE A 292 0.13 21.76 -9.31
C ILE A 292 1.39 22.40 -9.92
N VAL A 293 2.12 21.64 -10.72
CA VAL A 293 3.23 22.11 -11.55
C VAL A 293 2.81 22.00 -13.01
N HIS A 294 2.90 23.09 -13.74
CA HIS A 294 2.53 23.17 -15.16
C HIS A 294 3.61 23.91 -15.95
N PRO A 295 3.68 23.73 -17.29
CA PRO A 295 4.66 24.40 -18.12
C PRO A 295 4.38 25.89 -18.26
N ALA A 296 5.42 26.66 -18.59
CA ALA A 296 5.32 28.09 -18.83
C ALA A 296 4.42 28.37 -20.05
N GLY A 297 3.45 29.28 -19.90
CA GLY A 297 2.48 29.65 -20.95
C GLY A 297 1.10 29.00 -20.80
N ALA A 298 0.96 27.90 -20.06
CA ALA A 298 -0.33 27.31 -19.74
C ALA A 298 -1.04 28.09 -18.62
N SER A 299 -2.32 28.40 -18.80
CA SER A 299 -3.16 28.96 -17.73
C SER A 299 -3.92 27.85 -17.03
N VAL A 300 -3.92 27.85 -15.69
CA VAL A 300 -4.52 26.80 -14.88
C VAL A 300 -5.48 27.44 -13.88
N ASP A 301 -6.76 27.07 -13.97
CA ASP A 301 -7.76 27.31 -12.93
C ASP A 301 -8.08 26.01 -12.21
N TYR A 302 -8.22 26.04 -10.88
CA TYR A 302 -8.57 24.84 -10.11
C TYR A 302 -9.53 25.17 -8.97
N GLY A 303 -10.18 24.12 -8.45
CA GLY A 303 -11.04 24.24 -7.29
C GLY A 303 -11.45 22.88 -6.71
N PHE A 304 -11.95 22.94 -5.48
CA PHE A 304 -12.43 21.78 -4.73
C PHE A 304 -13.92 21.94 -4.45
N LEU A 305 -14.68 20.86 -4.63
CA LEU A 305 -16.06 20.70 -4.18
C LEU A 305 -16.04 19.68 -3.05
N VAL A 306 -16.54 20.06 -1.87
CA VAL A 306 -16.47 19.23 -0.66
C VAL A 306 -17.88 18.97 -0.17
N HIS A 307 -18.22 17.70 0.03
CA HIS A 307 -19.51 17.26 0.56
C HIS A 307 -19.35 16.26 1.70
N ARG A 308 -20.02 16.49 2.82
CA ARG A 308 -20.05 15.53 3.94
C ARG A 308 -20.98 14.36 3.64
N MET A 309 -20.53 13.13 3.88
CA MET A 309 -21.33 11.92 3.72
C MET A 309 -21.95 11.46 5.05
N ARG A 310 -23.15 10.87 5.00
CA ARG A 310 -23.75 10.22 6.18
C ARG A 310 -23.05 8.89 6.48
N LYS A 311 -22.88 8.60 7.77
CA LYS A 311 -22.21 7.40 8.27
C LYS A 311 -22.84 6.10 7.74
N GLU A 312 -24.17 6.00 7.74
CA GLU A 312 -24.90 4.79 7.27
C GLU A 312 -24.66 4.47 5.78
N SER A 313 -24.64 5.49 4.90
CA SER A 313 -24.33 5.30 3.49
C SER A 313 -22.86 4.94 3.24
N ALA A 314 -21.95 5.45 4.07
CA ALA A 314 -20.52 5.14 3.99
C ALA A 314 -20.23 3.72 4.53
N GLU A 315 -20.86 3.34 5.64
CA GLU A 315 -20.71 2.02 6.26
C GLU A 315 -21.38 0.91 5.44
N ALA A 316 -22.51 1.17 4.75
CA ALA A 316 -23.07 0.22 3.80
C ALA A 316 -22.11 -0.07 2.63
N ASN A 317 -21.45 0.97 2.10
CA ASN A 317 -20.40 0.84 1.08
C ASN A 317 -19.13 0.18 1.60
N GLN A 318 -18.79 0.36 2.88
CA GLN A 318 -17.60 -0.21 3.52
C GLN A 318 -17.81 -1.67 3.95
N ALA A 319 -19.00 -2.03 4.46
CA ALA A 319 -19.38 -3.40 4.83
C ALA A 319 -19.47 -4.33 3.62
N ALA A 320 -19.89 -3.81 2.46
CA ALA A 320 -19.78 -4.51 1.18
C ALA A 320 -18.32 -4.77 0.74
N LYS A 321 -17.34 -4.03 1.31
CA LYS A 321 -15.91 -4.07 0.94
C LYS A 321 -15.00 -4.53 2.09
N ALA A 322 -15.55 -5.00 3.21
CA ALA A 322 -14.80 -5.24 4.45
C ALA A 322 -14.00 -6.56 4.44
N ARG A 323 -12.90 -6.61 3.69
CA ARG A 323 -11.76 -7.49 3.96
C ARG A 323 -10.56 -6.61 4.31
N VAL A 324 -10.23 -6.55 5.61
CA VAL A 324 -9.04 -5.93 6.24
C VAL A 324 -8.28 -4.97 5.30
N VAL A 325 -8.67 -3.69 5.35
CA VAL A 325 -7.94 -2.61 4.68
C VAL A 325 -6.62 -2.40 5.44
N VAL A 326 -5.56 -3.07 4.98
CA VAL A 326 -4.20 -2.64 5.29
C VAL A 326 -3.96 -1.38 4.45
N PRO A 327 -3.49 -0.26 5.04
CA PRO A 327 -3.29 1.00 4.32
C PRO A 327 -2.56 0.75 3.00
N MET A 328 -3.09 1.32 1.91
CA MET A 328 -2.49 1.25 0.58
C MET A 328 -1.00 1.58 0.68
N GLN A 329 -0.14 0.56 0.58
CA GLN A 329 1.23 0.82 0.19
C GLN A 329 1.22 1.12 -1.32
N PRO A 330 1.92 2.19 -1.76
CA PRO A 330 1.87 2.70 -3.12
C PRO A 330 2.73 1.84 -4.09
N LEU A 331 2.48 0.53 -4.12
CA LEU A 331 3.24 -0.39 -4.99
C LEU A 331 2.52 -0.71 -6.31
N ALA A 332 1.24 -0.36 -6.45
CA ALA A 332 0.54 -0.49 -7.72
C ALA A 332 0.86 0.72 -8.61
N ARG A 333 1.36 0.47 -9.82
CA ARG A 333 1.59 1.52 -10.81
C ARG A 333 0.36 1.63 -11.69
N THR A 334 -0.23 2.82 -11.75
CA THR A 334 -1.35 3.13 -12.65
C THR A 334 -0.84 3.97 -13.81
N VAL A 335 -1.17 3.54 -15.02
CA VAL A 335 -0.94 4.30 -16.25
C VAL A 335 -2.21 4.27 -17.06
N SER A 336 -2.67 5.40 -17.59
CA SER A 336 -3.92 5.47 -18.35
C SER A 336 -3.88 6.52 -19.44
N ALA A 337 -4.73 6.38 -20.45
CA ALA A 337 -5.00 7.40 -21.44
C ALA A 337 -6.51 7.61 -21.47
N TYR A 338 -6.93 8.86 -21.30
CA TYR A 338 -8.33 9.27 -21.36
C TYR A 338 -8.54 10.15 -22.58
N VAL A 339 -9.64 9.94 -23.29
CA VAL A 339 -10.00 10.66 -24.50
C VAL A 339 -11.25 11.51 -24.21
N ASP A 340 -11.38 12.65 -24.90
CA ASP A 340 -12.51 13.59 -24.68
C ASP A 340 -13.89 12.97 -24.90
N LYS A 341 -14.00 12.10 -25.90
CA LYS A 341 -15.22 11.38 -26.25
C LYS A 341 -14.83 9.92 -26.56
N PRO A 342 -14.69 9.08 -25.53
CA PRO A 342 -14.26 7.71 -25.72
C PRO A 342 -15.37 6.90 -26.38
N LEU A 343 -15.01 6.10 -27.38
CA LEU A 343 -15.89 5.11 -27.99
C LEU A 343 -16.09 3.90 -27.06
N ALA A 344 -15.09 3.60 -26.23
CA ALA A 344 -15.15 2.55 -25.21
C ALA A 344 -14.07 2.72 -24.14
N THR A 345 -14.18 1.94 -23.07
CA THR A 345 -13.22 1.89 -21.96
C THR A 345 -12.65 0.48 -21.81
N VAL A 346 -11.33 0.37 -21.80
CA VAL A 346 -10.58 -0.88 -21.63
C VAL A 346 -9.75 -0.82 -20.36
N VAL A 347 -9.94 -1.79 -19.48
CA VAL A 347 -9.22 -1.88 -18.21
C VAL A 347 -8.32 -3.11 -18.26
N ILE A 348 -7.01 -2.90 -18.07
CA ILE A 348 -5.99 -3.94 -18.15
C ILE A 348 -5.32 -4.07 -16.79
N LEU A 349 -5.40 -5.23 -16.18
CA LEU A 349 -4.66 -5.58 -14.98
C LEU A 349 -3.54 -6.54 -15.34
N THR A 350 -2.33 -6.26 -14.87
CA THR A 350 -1.17 -7.12 -15.11
C THR A 350 -0.31 -7.35 -13.87
N ASP A 351 0.25 -8.55 -13.76
CA ASP A 351 1.15 -8.96 -12.67
C ASP A 351 2.65 -8.81 -13.03
N GLU A 352 2.95 -8.37 -14.25
CA GLU A 352 4.29 -8.05 -14.74
C GLU A 352 4.34 -6.57 -15.12
N ASN A 353 5.46 -5.91 -14.81
CA ASN A 353 5.65 -4.51 -15.23
C ASN A 353 6.02 -4.49 -16.71
N PRO A 354 5.14 -4.01 -17.61
CA PRO A 354 5.42 -4.05 -19.03
C PRO A 354 6.59 -3.12 -19.37
N PRO A 355 7.41 -3.46 -20.38
CA PRO A 355 8.42 -2.54 -20.88
C PRO A 355 7.79 -1.19 -21.23
N ALA A 356 8.48 -0.08 -20.93
CA ALA A 356 7.98 1.27 -21.18
C ALA A 356 7.53 1.48 -22.64
N ALA A 357 8.27 0.92 -23.60
CA ALA A 357 7.91 0.97 -25.01
C ALA A 357 6.54 0.31 -25.33
N THR A 358 6.20 -0.77 -24.63
CA THR A 358 4.93 -1.48 -24.82
C THR A 358 3.77 -0.69 -24.22
N SER A 359 3.92 -0.19 -22.99
CA SER A 359 2.87 0.63 -22.36
C SER A 359 2.65 1.93 -23.12
N GLU A 360 3.72 2.61 -23.55
CA GLU A 360 3.62 3.82 -24.37
C GLU A 360 2.96 3.57 -25.72
N ARG A 361 3.24 2.43 -26.36
CA ARG A 361 2.57 2.03 -27.60
C ARG A 361 1.08 1.81 -27.39
N ILE A 362 0.69 1.08 -26.34
CA ILE A 362 -0.72 0.84 -26.00
C ILE A 362 -1.46 2.16 -25.78
N LEU A 363 -0.89 3.07 -24.99
CA LEU A 363 -1.52 4.37 -24.69
C LEU A 363 -1.66 5.26 -25.93
N ARG A 364 -0.68 5.22 -26.83
CA ARG A 364 -0.72 5.96 -28.09
C ARG A 364 -1.81 5.44 -29.01
N GLU A 365 -1.82 4.12 -29.24
CA GLU A 365 -2.83 3.46 -30.07
C GLU A 365 -4.24 3.63 -29.50
N ALA A 366 -4.40 3.64 -28.17
CA ALA A 366 -5.67 3.91 -27.50
C ALA A 366 -6.16 5.34 -27.77
N SER A 367 -5.28 6.33 -27.63
CA SER A 367 -5.61 7.73 -27.91
C SER A 367 -5.95 7.97 -29.39
N GLU A 368 -5.22 7.33 -30.32
CA GLU A 368 -5.51 7.40 -31.77
C GLU A 368 -6.86 6.77 -32.12
N SER A 369 -7.25 5.72 -31.40
CA SER A 369 -8.48 4.97 -31.64
C SER A 369 -9.69 5.48 -30.83
N GLN A 370 -9.54 6.60 -30.11
CA GLN A 370 -10.55 7.14 -29.20
C GLN A 370 -11.04 6.15 -28.12
N ILE A 371 -10.12 5.40 -27.53
CA ILE A 371 -10.41 4.42 -26.47
C ILE A 371 -9.80 4.90 -25.16
N ASP A 372 -10.60 4.92 -24.10
CA ASP A 372 -10.08 5.08 -22.74
C ASP A 372 -9.38 3.78 -22.33
N VAL A 373 -8.12 3.86 -21.91
CA VAL A 373 -7.40 2.68 -21.40
C VAL A 373 -6.82 2.95 -20.03
N VAL A 374 -7.02 2.01 -19.11
CA VAL A 374 -6.44 2.04 -17.77
C VAL A 374 -5.63 0.77 -17.53
N LEU A 375 -4.32 0.94 -17.38
CA LEU A 375 -3.37 -0.12 -17.10
C LEU A 375 -2.96 -0.09 -15.63
N LEU A 376 -3.28 -1.17 -14.92
CA LEU A 376 -3.02 -1.36 -13.50
C LEU A 376 -1.99 -2.48 -13.33
N THR A 377 -0.82 -2.16 -12.78
CA THR A 377 0.28 -3.12 -12.62
C THR A 377 0.54 -3.44 -11.15
N VAL A 378 0.60 -4.73 -10.82
CA VAL A 378 0.95 -5.26 -9.50
C VAL A 378 2.48 -5.46 -9.39
N PRO A 379 3.12 -5.20 -8.24
CA PRO A 379 4.55 -5.45 -8.06
C PRO A 379 4.90 -6.94 -8.16
N ALA A 380 6.15 -7.22 -8.57
CA ALA A 380 6.67 -8.58 -8.58
C ALA A 380 6.73 -9.15 -7.16
N ALA A 381 6.00 -10.24 -6.91
CA ALA A 381 5.90 -10.91 -5.62
C ALA A 381 5.69 -12.43 -5.80
N PRO A 382 5.84 -13.24 -4.75
CA PRO A 382 5.45 -14.66 -4.79
C PRO A 382 3.97 -14.80 -5.17
N ARG A 383 3.60 -15.96 -5.74
CA ARG A 383 2.26 -16.20 -6.31
C ARG A 383 1.12 -15.84 -5.35
N TYR A 384 1.22 -16.25 -4.08
CA TYR A 384 0.23 -15.95 -3.04
C TYR A 384 -0.03 -14.45 -2.89
N PHE A 385 1.03 -13.63 -2.84
CA PHE A 385 0.93 -12.19 -2.68
C PHE A 385 0.38 -11.53 -3.95
N ARG A 386 0.84 -11.96 -5.14
CA ARG A 386 0.30 -11.44 -6.41
C ARG A 386 -1.20 -11.67 -6.51
N GLN A 387 -1.67 -12.86 -6.16
CA GLN A 387 -3.10 -13.17 -6.12
C GLN A 387 -3.84 -12.23 -5.16
N GLN A 388 -3.36 -12.05 -3.93
CA GLN A 388 -4.01 -11.14 -2.96
C GLN A 388 -4.00 -9.69 -3.45
N TYR A 389 -2.89 -9.21 -4.00
CA TYR A 389 -2.81 -7.86 -4.54
C TYR A 389 -3.77 -7.67 -5.70
N LEU A 390 -3.84 -8.62 -6.64
CA LEU A 390 -4.73 -8.55 -7.79
C LEU A 390 -6.21 -8.57 -7.38
N GLN A 391 -6.57 -9.44 -6.42
CA GLN A 391 -7.92 -9.48 -5.83
C GLN A 391 -8.30 -8.17 -5.14
N ARG A 392 -7.40 -7.60 -4.34
CA ARG A 392 -7.61 -6.29 -3.69
C ARG A 392 -7.71 -5.17 -4.71
N LEU A 393 -6.89 -5.21 -5.76
CA LEU A 393 -6.88 -4.21 -6.80
C LEU A 393 -8.20 -4.21 -7.58
N LEU A 394 -8.74 -5.39 -7.91
CA LEU A 394 -10.10 -5.51 -8.48
C LEU A 394 -11.17 -5.00 -7.51
N ALA A 395 -11.14 -5.44 -6.24
CA ALA A 395 -12.11 -5.05 -5.22
C ALA A 395 -12.13 -3.54 -4.93
N ASN A 396 -10.97 -2.88 -5.01
CA ASN A 396 -10.83 -1.44 -4.79
C ASN A 396 -11.24 -0.61 -6.03
N ASN A 397 -11.24 -1.20 -7.22
CA ASN A 397 -11.54 -0.51 -8.49
C ASN A 397 -12.84 -1.01 -9.13
N LEU A 398 -13.81 -1.51 -8.35
CA LEU A 398 -15.05 -2.09 -8.89
C LEU A 398 -15.85 -1.11 -9.75
N ALA A 399 -15.85 0.19 -9.44
CA ALA A 399 -16.54 1.21 -10.25
C ALA A 399 -15.93 1.35 -11.67
N LEU A 400 -14.60 1.26 -11.74
CA LEU A 400 -13.85 1.29 -12.99
C LEU A 400 -14.00 -0.02 -13.77
N VAL A 401 -14.09 -1.15 -13.07
CA VAL A 401 -14.40 -2.45 -13.69
C VAL A 401 -15.83 -2.49 -14.24
N HIS A 402 -16.80 -1.95 -13.51
CA HIS A 402 -18.20 -1.90 -13.94
C HIS A 402 -18.42 -1.01 -15.17
N SER A 403 -17.65 0.06 -15.33
CA SER A 403 -17.72 0.95 -16.50
C SER A 403 -16.86 0.46 -17.69
N ALA A 404 -16.09 -0.61 -17.51
CA ALA A 404 -15.25 -1.15 -18.57
C ALA A 404 -16.07 -1.91 -19.60
N HIS A 405 -15.88 -1.59 -20.88
CA HIS A 405 -16.38 -2.37 -22.00
C HIS A 405 -15.55 -3.65 -22.18
N VAL A 406 -14.23 -3.56 -21.95
CA VAL A 406 -13.34 -4.71 -21.95
C VAL A 406 -12.49 -4.73 -20.69
N LEU A 407 -12.55 -5.83 -19.92
CA LEU A 407 -11.67 -6.10 -18.79
C LEU A 407 -10.65 -7.18 -19.19
N VAL A 408 -9.37 -6.84 -19.12
CA VAL A 408 -8.25 -7.74 -19.42
C VAL A 408 -7.50 -8.06 -18.13
N LEU A 409 -7.44 -9.34 -17.76
CA LEU A 409 -6.58 -9.87 -16.71
C LEU A 409 -5.40 -10.58 -17.37
N HIS A 410 -4.26 -9.90 -17.48
CA HIS A 410 -3.04 -10.43 -18.10
C HIS A 410 -2.04 -10.85 -17.02
N THR A 411 -2.02 -12.14 -16.69
CA THR A 411 -1.14 -12.68 -15.65
C THR A 411 -0.13 -13.67 -16.19
N SER A 412 1.03 -13.77 -15.54
CA SER A 412 2.09 -14.74 -15.87
C SER A 412 1.69 -16.20 -15.63
N ASP A 413 0.77 -16.44 -14.69
CA ASP A 413 0.25 -17.75 -14.29
C ASP A 413 -1.29 -17.75 -14.24
N ASP A 414 -1.87 -18.63 -13.43
CA ASP A 414 -3.31 -18.78 -13.24
C ASP A 414 -3.91 -17.77 -12.25
N THR A 415 -3.12 -16.87 -11.65
CA THR A 415 -3.59 -15.93 -10.62
C THR A 415 -4.70 -15.00 -11.11
N GLY A 416 -4.69 -14.59 -12.39
CA GLY A 416 -5.75 -13.79 -13.00
C GLY A 416 -7.10 -14.49 -12.98
N LEU A 417 -7.12 -15.81 -13.19
CA LEU A 417 -8.34 -16.63 -13.16
C LEU A 417 -8.94 -16.68 -11.75
N TYR A 418 -8.10 -16.76 -10.72
CA TYR A 418 -8.53 -16.69 -9.32
C TYR A 418 -8.97 -15.29 -8.89
N ALA A 419 -8.33 -14.26 -9.42
CA ALA A 419 -8.71 -12.89 -9.12
C ALA A 419 -10.07 -12.55 -9.74
N ALA A 420 -10.38 -13.08 -10.92
CA ALA A 420 -11.69 -12.96 -11.55
C ALA A 420 -12.84 -13.51 -10.69
N LEU A 421 -12.60 -14.54 -9.86
CA LEU A 421 -13.64 -15.09 -8.98
C LEU A 421 -14.17 -14.06 -7.96
N VAL A 422 -13.37 -13.05 -7.61
CA VAL A 422 -13.79 -11.96 -6.70
C VAL A 422 -14.89 -11.09 -7.32
N LEU A 423 -14.96 -10.99 -8.65
CA LEU A 423 -16.05 -10.27 -9.31
C LEU A 423 -17.41 -10.92 -9.05
N GLY A 424 -17.43 -12.24 -8.83
CA GLY A 424 -18.61 -12.97 -8.39
C GLY A 424 -19.03 -12.69 -6.94
N GLU A 425 -18.06 -12.40 -6.06
CA GLU A 425 -18.35 -11.97 -4.67
C GLU A 425 -19.09 -10.63 -4.67
N ALA A 426 -18.75 -9.72 -5.59
CA ALA A 426 -19.30 -8.36 -5.68
C ALA A 426 -20.68 -8.28 -6.36
N SER A 427 -21.16 -9.36 -7.00
CA SER A 427 -22.45 -9.41 -7.72
C SER A 427 -22.65 -8.25 -8.71
N LEU A 428 -21.58 -7.86 -9.43
CA LEU A 428 -21.66 -6.80 -10.43
C LEU A 428 -22.43 -7.28 -11.67
N LYS A 429 -23.31 -6.44 -12.20
CA LYS A 429 -23.90 -6.62 -13.53
C LYS A 429 -22.87 -6.19 -14.57
N LEU A 430 -22.36 -7.12 -15.36
CA LEU A 430 -21.29 -6.89 -16.35
C LEU A 430 -21.76 -7.26 -17.76
N ALA A 431 -23.08 -7.22 -18.02
CA ALA A 431 -23.68 -7.75 -19.23
C ALA A 431 -23.12 -7.12 -20.52
N ASP A 432 -22.77 -5.83 -20.44
CA ASP A 432 -22.16 -5.10 -21.56
C ASP A 432 -20.64 -5.23 -21.62
N SER A 433 -20.02 -5.80 -20.57
CA SER A 433 -18.57 -5.98 -20.48
C SER A 433 -18.11 -7.30 -21.11
N ARG A 434 -16.91 -7.27 -21.70
CA ARG A 434 -16.18 -8.42 -22.25
C ARG A 434 -14.97 -8.69 -21.36
N ILE A 435 -14.79 -9.93 -20.90
CA ILE A 435 -13.72 -10.27 -19.96
C ILE A 435 -12.72 -11.20 -20.64
N LEU A 436 -11.45 -10.77 -20.72
CA LEU A 436 -10.34 -11.60 -21.17
C LEU A 436 -9.49 -11.99 -19.97
N VAL A 437 -9.24 -13.28 -19.78
CA VAL A 437 -8.28 -13.77 -18.79
C VAL A 437 -7.15 -14.49 -19.51
N VAL A 438 -5.95 -13.95 -19.43
CA VAL A 438 -4.76 -14.47 -20.10
C VAL A 438 -3.77 -14.94 -19.04
N GLY A 439 -3.34 -16.19 -19.13
CA GLY A 439 -2.36 -16.72 -18.21
C GLY A 439 -1.88 -18.12 -18.58
N ARG A 440 -0.99 -18.68 -17.77
CA ARG A 440 -0.48 -20.04 -17.96
C ARG A 440 -1.26 -21.02 -17.08
N PHE A 441 -2.18 -21.77 -17.68
CA PHE A 441 -2.94 -22.82 -16.99
C PHE A 441 -3.36 -23.96 -17.93
N PRO A 442 -3.55 -25.19 -17.40
CA PRO A 442 -4.04 -26.30 -18.21
C PRO A 442 -5.45 -26.03 -18.79
N GLN A 443 -5.72 -26.46 -20.02
CA GLN A 443 -7.04 -26.25 -20.64
C GLN A 443 -8.20 -26.85 -19.83
N GLY A 444 -7.98 -28.00 -19.19
CA GLY A 444 -9.00 -28.63 -18.33
C GLY A 444 -9.37 -27.75 -17.13
N VAL A 445 -8.38 -27.09 -16.54
CA VAL A 445 -8.56 -26.13 -15.43
C VAL A 445 -9.35 -24.91 -15.91
N GLY A 446 -8.98 -24.37 -17.07
CA GLY A 446 -9.70 -23.25 -17.70
C GLY A 446 -11.18 -23.57 -17.96
N ARG A 447 -11.52 -24.79 -18.40
CA ARG A 447 -12.92 -25.18 -18.61
C ARG A 447 -13.73 -25.26 -17.32
N ILE A 448 -13.15 -25.80 -16.24
CA ILE A 448 -13.87 -25.99 -14.97
C ILE A 448 -14.01 -24.67 -14.23
N LEU A 449 -12.91 -23.94 -14.02
CA LEU A 449 -12.96 -22.62 -13.38
C LEU A 449 -13.69 -21.60 -14.25
N GLY A 450 -13.59 -21.74 -15.57
CA GLY A 450 -14.43 -20.98 -16.50
C GLY A 450 -15.92 -21.26 -16.32
N ALA A 451 -16.33 -22.52 -16.17
CA ALA A 451 -17.73 -22.82 -15.87
C ALA A 451 -18.20 -22.26 -14.51
N VAL A 452 -17.29 -22.17 -13.52
CA VAL A 452 -17.57 -21.45 -12.26
C VAL A 452 -17.74 -19.96 -12.53
N LEU A 453 -16.82 -19.33 -13.26
CA LEU A 453 -16.89 -17.91 -13.62
C LEU A 453 -18.15 -17.58 -14.40
N TYR A 454 -18.54 -18.40 -15.36
CA TYR A 454 -19.78 -18.23 -16.15
C TYR A 454 -21.03 -18.25 -15.26
N ARG A 455 -21.03 -19.01 -14.17
CA ARG A 455 -22.15 -19.01 -13.20
C ARG A 455 -22.12 -17.83 -12.23
N LEU A 456 -20.94 -17.24 -12.03
CA LEU A 456 -20.73 -16.14 -11.09
C LEU A 456 -20.87 -14.76 -11.75
N LEU A 457 -20.53 -14.67 -13.03
CA LEU A 457 -20.47 -13.42 -13.77
C LEU A 457 -21.59 -13.37 -14.79
N ASP A 458 -22.40 -12.33 -14.69
CA ASP A 458 -23.32 -11.93 -15.74
C ASP A 458 -22.57 -11.01 -16.72
N ALA A 459 -21.61 -11.59 -17.45
CA ALA A 459 -20.77 -10.89 -18.43
C ALA A 459 -21.16 -11.30 -19.85
N GLY A 460 -21.18 -10.35 -20.78
CA GLY A 460 -21.68 -10.65 -22.12
C GLY A 460 -20.76 -11.55 -22.96
N GLU A 461 -19.46 -11.54 -22.71
CA GLU A 461 -18.53 -12.57 -23.21
C GLU A 461 -17.37 -12.73 -22.23
N VAL A 462 -16.95 -13.98 -21.98
CA VAL A 462 -15.75 -14.26 -21.21
C VAL A 462 -14.88 -15.24 -21.99
N VAL A 463 -13.63 -14.83 -22.24
CA VAL A 463 -12.67 -15.62 -23.03
C VAL A 463 -11.41 -15.86 -22.20
N LEU A 464 -11.06 -17.13 -22.04
CA LEU A 464 -9.86 -17.54 -21.32
C LEU A 464 -8.77 -17.98 -22.30
N PHE A 465 -7.56 -17.48 -22.09
CA PHE A 465 -6.37 -17.82 -22.86
C PHE A 465 -5.40 -18.60 -21.96
N PRO A 466 -5.37 -19.94 -22.05
CA PRO A 466 -4.52 -20.80 -21.21
C PRO A 466 -3.03 -20.75 -21.58
N THR A 467 -2.71 -20.13 -22.72
CA THR A 467 -1.35 -19.98 -23.23
C THR A 467 -0.95 -18.53 -23.02
N PRO A 468 0.24 -18.24 -22.44
CA PRO A 468 0.67 -16.87 -22.22
C PRO A 468 0.80 -16.14 -23.56
N LEU A 469 0.13 -15.00 -23.67
CA LEU A 469 0.21 -14.11 -24.83
C LEU A 469 0.93 -12.83 -24.41
N LYS A 470 1.63 -12.19 -25.36
CA LYS A 470 2.23 -10.88 -25.13
C LYS A 470 1.12 -9.84 -24.93
N LEU A 471 1.33 -8.89 -24.03
CA LEU A 471 0.37 -7.83 -23.74
C LEU A 471 -0.05 -7.05 -25.00
N SER A 472 0.85 -6.84 -25.95
CA SER A 472 0.55 -6.17 -27.23
C SER A 472 -0.44 -6.94 -28.11
N ALA A 473 -0.41 -8.27 -28.10
CA ALA A 473 -1.37 -9.10 -28.83
C ALA A 473 -2.74 -9.04 -28.15
N VAL A 474 -2.77 -9.08 -26.82
CA VAL A 474 -4.01 -8.96 -26.03
C VAL A 474 -4.66 -7.59 -26.24
N TRP A 475 -3.86 -6.53 -26.25
CA TRP A 475 -4.31 -5.18 -26.58
C TRP A 475 -4.90 -5.10 -28.00
N ALA A 476 -4.23 -5.68 -29.00
CA ALA A 476 -4.73 -5.67 -30.37
C ALA A 476 -6.09 -6.38 -30.50
N MET A 477 -6.28 -7.50 -29.79
CA MET A 477 -7.58 -8.21 -29.75
C MET A 477 -8.66 -7.38 -29.05
N ALA A 478 -8.36 -6.77 -27.90
CA ALA A 478 -9.30 -5.92 -27.18
C ALA A 478 -9.72 -4.71 -28.02
N ARG A 479 -8.77 -4.07 -28.72
CA ARG A 479 -9.03 -2.95 -29.62
C ARG A 479 -9.90 -3.35 -30.81
N ALA A 480 -9.60 -4.46 -31.49
CA ALA A 480 -10.38 -4.95 -32.63
C ALA A 480 -11.82 -5.32 -32.19
N ASN A 481 -11.99 -5.93 -31.02
CA ASN A 481 -13.32 -6.23 -30.48
C ASN A 481 -14.15 -4.96 -30.23
N VAL A 482 -13.52 -3.91 -29.69
CA VAL A 482 -14.17 -2.63 -29.42
C VAL A 482 -14.52 -1.87 -30.70
N LEU A 483 -13.59 -1.77 -31.65
CA LEU A 483 -13.75 -0.93 -32.85
C LEU A 483 -14.55 -1.62 -33.95
N ASP A 484 -14.24 -2.89 -34.21
CA ASP A 484 -14.76 -3.64 -35.35
C ASP A 484 -15.90 -4.58 -34.94
N GLY A 485 -16.19 -4.71 -33.64
CA GLY A 485 -17.20 -5.62 -33.10
C GLY A 485 -16.87 -7.10 -33.28
N VAL A 486 -15.63 -7.42 -33.67
CA VAL A 486 -15.22 -8.80 -33.97
C VAL A 486 -15.17 -9.61 -32.67
N PRO A 487 -15.83 -10.79 -32.62
CA PRO A 487 -15.75 -11.69 -31.48
C PRO A 487 -14.29 -12.03 -31.12
N LEU A 488 -14.00 -12.08 -29.81
CA LEU A 488 -12.64 -12.27 -29.31
C LEU A 488 -12.03 -13.63 -29.72
N ASP A 489 -12.87 -14.63 -29.94
CA ASP A 489 -12.43 -15.96 -30.40
C ASP A 489 -11.95 -15.96 -31.86
N GLU A 490 -12.53 -15.10 -32.69
CA GLU A 490 -12.14 -14.95 -34.08
C GLU A 490 -10.81 -14.21 -34.20
N GLU A 491 -10.63 -13.11 -33.47
CA GLU A 491 -9.35 -12.41 -33.40
C GLU A 491 -8.24 -13.28 -32.80
N ALA A 492 -8.56 -14.12 -31.81
CA ALA A 492 -7.62 -15.05 -31.21
C ALA A 492 -7.00 -16.03 -32.22
N ARG A 493 -7.75 -16.42 -33.28
CA ARG A 493 -7.24 -17.32 -34.33
C ARG A 493 -6.07 -16.71 -35.09
N LYS A 494 -6.06 -15.38 -35.29
CA LYS A 494 -4.97 -14.66 -35.99
C LYS A 494 -3.64 -14.77 -35.24
N TRP A 495 -3.70 -14.90 -33.92
CA TRP A 495 -2.52 -15.02 -33.04
C TRP A 495 -2.13 -16.47 -32.74
N ALA A 496 -2.69 -17.44 -33.47
CA ALA A 496 -2.54 -18.87 -33.22
C ALA A 496 -2.87 -19.28 -31.78
N ALA A 497 -3.70 -18.49 -31.09
CA ALA A 497 -4.12 -18.77 -29.73
C ALA A 497 -5.28 -19.78 -29.75
N LYS A 498 -5.34 -20.64 -28.72
CA LYS A 498 -6.46 -21.57 -28.51
C LYS A 498 -7.32 -21.04 -27.35
N PRO A 499 -8.27 -20.12 -27.61
CA PRO A 499 -9.12 -19.57 -26.57
C PRO A 499 -10.13 -20.60 -26.06
N ILE A 500 -10.56 -20.41 -24.82
CA ILE A 500 -11.72 -21.09 -24.24
C ILE A 500 -12.80 -20.02 -24.08
N VAL A 501 -13.76 -20.02 -24.98
CA VAL A 501 -14.93 -19.13 -24.91
C VAL A 501 -15.93 -19.73 -23.94
N LEU A 502 -16.30 -18.98 -22.91
CA LEU A 502 -17.27 -19.43 -21.92
C LEU A 502 -18.68 -19.15 -22.43
N ASN A 503 -19.47 -20.20 -22.51
CA ASN A 503 -20.86 -20.16 -22.94
C ASN A 503 -21.66 -21.25 -22.21
N TYR A 504 -22.97 -21.30 -22.44
CA TYR A 504 -23.84 -22.34 -21.85
C TYR A 504 -23.33 -23.77 -22.15
N LEU A 505 -22.80 -24.01 -23.37
CA LEU A 505 -22.22 -25.29 -23.77
C LEU A 505 -20.99 -25.69 -22.94
N THR A 506 -20.25 -24.72 -22.40
CA THR A 506 -19.09 -24.98 -21.54
C THR A 506 -19.52 -25.68 -20.25
N TYR A 507 -20.70 -25.33 -19.72
CA TYR A 507 -21.28 -25.98 -18.55
C TYR A 507 -21.94 -27.32 -18.90
N GLU A 508 -22.68 -27.39 -20.02
CA GLU A 508 -23.42 -28.61 -20.41
C GLU A 508 -22.51 -29.78 -20.82
N ARG A 509 -21.35 -29.49 -21.40
CA ARG A 509 -20.36 -30.53 -21.77
C ARG A 509 -19.69 -31.19 -20.58
N LEU A 510 -19.89 -30.68 -19.37
CA LEU A 510 -19.35 -31.28 -18.15
C LEU A 510 -20.21 -32.48 -17.71
N SER A 511 -19.55 -33.53 -17.20
CA SER A 511 -20.27 -34.66 -16.59
C SER A 511 -21.16 -34.21 -15.43
N GLU A 512 -22.21 -34.96 -15.13
CA GLU A 512 -23.15 -34.67 -14.04
C GLU A 512 -22.45 -34.40 -12.71
N TRP A 513 -21.51 -35.28 -12.34
CA TRP A 513 -20.69 -35.10 -11.14
C TRP A 513 -19.92 -33.76 -11.13
N ARG A 514 -19.31 -33.38 -12.27
CA ARG A 514 -18.56 -32.11 -12.39
C ARG A 514 -19.49 -30.90 -12.32
N ARG A 515 -20.69 -30.98 -12.89
CA ARG A 515 -21.69 -29.92 -12.80
C ARG A 515 -22.11 -29.64 -11.35
N THR A 516 -22.22 -30.68 -10.53
CA THR A 516 -22.50 -30.57 -9.09
C THR A 516 -21.35 -29.90 -8.34
N ILE A 517 -20.10 -30.29 -8.61
CA ILE A 517 -18.91 -29.65 -8.03
C ILE A 517 -18.87 -28.17 -8.39
N VAL A 518 -18.98 -27.81 -9.68
CA VAL A 518 -18.99 -26.42 -10.14
C VAL A 518 -20.11 -25.61 -9.47
N ALA A 519 -21.29 -26.19 -9.31
CA ALA A 519 -22.41 -25.56 -8.61
C ALA A 519 -22.15 -25.32 -7.12
N ALA A 520 -21.47 -26.26 -6.45
CA ALA A 520 -21.08 -26.11 -5.05
C ALA A 520 -19.99 -25.04 -4.89
N TRP A 521 -19.00 -25.02 -5.80
CA TRP A 521 -17.97 -23.98 -5.84
C TRP A 521 -18.54 -22.59 -6.04
N ALA A 522 -19.40 -22.40 -7.04
CA ALA A 522 -20.04 -21.11 -7.28
C ALA A 522 -20.79 -20.63 -6.01
N ARG A 523 -21.53 -21.53 -5.34
CA ARG A 523 -22.19 -21.23 -4.06
C ARG A 523 -21.21 -20.85 -2.94
N ALA A 524 -20.07 -21.53 -2.85
CA ALA A 524 -19.05 -21.22 -1.85
C ALA A 524 -18.43 -19.83 -2.08
N VAL A 525 -18.21 -19.44 -3.34
CA VAL A 525 -17.71 -18.10 -3.68
C VAL A 525 -18.76 -17.04 -3.33
N THR A 526 -20.03 -17.24 -3.70
CA THR A 526 -21.11 -16.29 -3.34
C THR A 526 -21.35 -16.22 -1.83
N ALA A 527 -21.09 -17.31 -1.09
CA ALA A 527 -21.14 -17.34 0.37
C ALA A 527 -19.88 -16.75 1.03
N GLN A 528 -18.98 -16.14 0.23
CA GLN A 528 -17.77 -15.45 0.69
C GLN A 528 -16.78 -16.34 1.44
N VAL A 529 -16.77 -17.65 1.17
CA VAL A 529 -15.80 -18.58 1.76
C VAL A 529 -14.40 -18.18 1.30
N PRO A 530 -13.41 -18.02 2.21
CA PRO A 530 -12.05 -17.64 1.83
C PRO A 530 -11.45 -18.67 0.87
N LEU A 531 -11.33 -18.31 -0.42
CA LEU A 531 -10.79 -19.17 -1.48
C LEU A 531 -9.41 -19.72 -1.13
N GLN A 532 -8.61 -18.93 -0.41
CA GLN A 532 -7.28 -19.32 0.04
C GLN A 532 -7.32 -20.44 1.08
N ALA A 533 -8.27 -20.38 2.03
CA ALA A 533 -8.43 -21.42 3.03
C ALA A 533 -8.82 -22.75 2.38
N LEU A 534 -9.76 -22.71 1.43
CA LEU A 534 -10.14 -23.89 0.63
C LEU A 534 -8.94 -24.46 -0.14
N THR A 535 -8.16 -23.59 -0.78
CA THR A 535 -6.96 -24.01 -1.52
C THR A 535 -5.95 -24.69 -0.59
N PHE A 536 -5.69 -24.15 0.60
CA PHE A 536 -4.77 -24.76 1.57
C PHE A 536 -5.27 -26.10 2.12
N ILE A 537 -6.58 -26.22 2.37
CA ILE A 537 -7.18 -27.49 2.80
C ILE A 537 -6.98 -28.56 1.73
N LEU A 538 -7.13 -28.23 0.45
CA LEU A 538 -6.96 -29.17 -0.67
C LEU A 538 -5.50 -29.48 -0.99
N VAL A 539 -4.58 -28.53 -0.77
CA VAL A 539 -3.15 -28.72 -1.00
C VAL A 539 -2.51 -29.59 0.08
N LEU A 540 -3.01 -29.54 1.32
CA LEU A 540 -2.40 -30.23 2.47
C LEU A 540 -2.23 -31.75 2.26
N PRO A 541 -3.24 -32.53 1.80
CA PRO A 541 -3.08 -33.96 1.54
C PRO A 541 -2.06 -34.26 0.42
N VAL A 542 -1.96 -33.38 -0.58
CA VAL A 542 -0.99 -33.55 -1.69
C VAL A 542 0.43 -33.35 -1.20
N ILE A 543 0.66 -32.35 -0.35
CA ILE A 543 1.97 -32.16 0.30
C ILE A 543 2.29 -33.40 1.16
N ALA A 544 1.32 -33.94 1.91
CA ALA A 544 1.52 -35.14 2.70
C ALA A 544 1.94 -36.34 1.84
N ALA A 545 1.26 -36.59 0.73
CA ALA A 545 1.61 -37.66 -0.21
C ALA A 545 3.02 -37.47 -0.80
N LEU A 546 3.39 -36.23 -1.15
CA LEU A 546 4.73 -35.92 -1.65
C LEU A 546 5.82 -36.18 -0.59
N VAL A 547 5.56 -35.84 0.68
CA VAL A 547 6.46 -36.14 1.79
C VAL A 547 6.59 -37.64 2.00
N VAL A 548 5.51 -38.42 1.88
CA VAL A 548 5.55 -39.89 1.95
C VAL A 548 6.40 -40.46 0.82
N VAL A 549 6.25 -39.97 -0.42
CA VAL A 549 7.11 -40.37 -1.56
C VAL A 549 8.58 -40.12 -1.24
N ILE A 550 8.94 -38.92 -0.79
CA ILE A 550 10.34 -38.58 -0.50
C ILE A 550 10.89 -39.44 0.64
N ARG A 551 10.09 -39.70 1.68
CA ARG A 551 10.53 -40.50 2.82
C ARG A 551 10.67 -41.99 2.47
N THR A 552 9.75 -42.55 1.70
CA THR A 552 9.68 -43.99 1.40
C THR A 552 10.56 -44.37 0.20
N VAL A 553 10.52 -43.59 -0.88
CA VAL A 553 11.23 -43.90 -2.13
C VAL A 553 12.66 -43.37 -2.12
N VAL A 554 12.85 -42.09 -1.75
CA VAL A 554 14.20 -41.50 -1.69
C VAL A 554 14.93 -41.97 -0.45
N GLY A 555 14.24 -42.00 0.70
CA GLY A 555 14.81 -42.41 1.99
C GLY A 555 15.37 -41.27 2.83
N VAL A 556 14.86 -40.05 2.65
CA VAL A 556 15.27 -38.88 3.44
C VAL A 556 14.60 -38.91 4.81
N GLU A 557 15.39 -38.85 5.87
CA GLU A 557 14.90 -38.83 7.26
C GLU A 557 14.59 -37.41 7.72
N THR A 558 13.37 -37.18 8.20
CA THR A 558 12.84 -35.89 8.67
C THR A 558 12.24 -36.00 10.07
N PHE A 559 11.91 -34.87 10.69
CA PHE A 559 11.14 -34.84 11.96
C PHE A 559 9.69 -35.26 11.75
N GLY A 560 9.48 -36.57 11.65
CA GLY A 560 8.19 -37.15 11.30
C GLY A 560 7.74 -36.73 9.89
N THR A 561 6.49 -37.09 9.56
CA THR A 561 5.84 -36.69 8.29
C THR A 561 5.16 -35.32 8.41
N PHE A 562 4.70 -34.95 9.61
CA PHE A 562 3.93 -33.71 9.81
C PHE A 562 4.77 -32.44 9.71
N ALA A 563 6.00 -32.43 10.23
CA ALA A 563 6.80 -31.21 10.25
C ALA A 563 7.11 -30.68 8.83
N PRO A 564 7.58 -31.50 7.87
CA PRO A 564 7.79 -31.01 6.50
C PRO A 564 6.52 -30.49 5.82
N VAL A 565 5.37 -31.13 6.07
CA VAL A 565 4.09 -30.73 5.47
C VAL A 565 3.69 -29.32 5.89
N ILE A 566 3.76 -29.04 7.19
CA ILE A 566 3.32 -27.77 7.74
C ILE A 566 4.34 -26.67 7.42
N VAL A 567 5.63 -26.97 7.48
CA VAL A 567 6.68 -26.02 7.10
C VAL A 567 6.54 -25.63 5.61
N SER A 568 6.15 -26.56 4.74
CA SER A 568 5.81 -26.24 3.34
C SER A 568 4.62 -25.29 3.24
N LEU A 569 3.56 -25.52 4.02
CA LEU A 569 2.40 -24.63 4.08
C LEU A 569 2.78 -23.23 4.58
N ALA A 570 3.69 -23.16 5.55
CA ALA A 570 4.26 -21.90 6.03
C ALA A 570 4.92 -21.12 4.88
N PHE A 571 5.75 -21.81 4.09
CA PHE A 571 6.42 -21.21 2.93
C PHE A 571 5.43 -20.75 1.87
N LEU A 572 4.30 -21.44 1.67
CA LEU A 572 3.25 -20.99 0.73
C LEU A 572 2.65 -19.62 1.10
N THR A 573 2.55 -19.31 2.39
CA THR A 573 1.99 -18.03 2.86
C THR A 573 3.03 -16.91 3.01
N THR A 574 4.26 -17.26 3.40
CA THR A 574 5.33 -16.30 3.68
C THR A 574 6.31 -16.10 2.52
N GLY A 575 6.30 -17.02 1.55
CA GLY A 575 7.31 -17.17 0.50
C GLY A 575 8.57 -17.88 1.00
N LEU A 576 9.30 -18.55 0.12
CA LEU A 576 10.49 -19.35 0.50
C LEU A 576 11.58 -18.53 1.19
N LYS A 577 11.90 -17.33 0.68
CA LYS A 577 12.99 -16.48 1.22
C LYS A 577 12.71 -16.07 2.66
N TRP A 578 11.54 -15.49 2.91
CA TRP A 578 11.15 -15.01 4.24
C TRP A 578 10.78 -16.15 5.17
N GLY A 579 10.12 -17.20 4.66
CA GLY A 579 9.85 -18.42 5.39
C GLY A 579 11.12 -19.07 5.94
N LEU A 580 12.18 -19.16 5.14
CA LEU A 580 13.47 -19.70 5.57
C LEU A 580 14.10 -18.86 6.69
N VAL A 581 14.09 -17.53 6.56
CA VAL A 581 14.63 -16.61 7.58
C VAL A 581 13.85 -16.73 8.89
N ILE A 582 12.52 -16.70 8.83
CA ILE A 582 11.64 -16.87 9.99
C ILE A 582 11.88 -18.23 10.64
N PHE A 583 11.98 -19.29 9.83
CA PHE A 583 12.21 -20.64 10.33
C PHE A 583 13.52 -20.76 11.10
N ILE A 584 14.63 -20.31 10.51
CA ILE A 584 15.96 -20.35 11.13
C ILE A 584 15.97 -19.50 12.40
N SER A 585 15.36 -18.31 12.36
CA SER A 585 15.28 -17.41 13.52
C SER A 585 14.49 -18.02 14.68
N ILE A 586 13.31 -18.60 14.41
CA ILE A 586 12.47 -19.22 15.44
C ILE A 586 13.15 -20.46 16.04
N VAL A 587 13.67 -21.37 15.21
CA VAL A 587 14.35 -22.58 15.72
C VAL A 587 15.60 -22.20 16.50
N GLY A 588 16.42 -21.28 15.98
CA GLY A 588 17.63 -20.80 16.65
C GLY A 588 17.31 -20.20 18.02
N THR A 589 16.41 -19.21 18.07
CA THR A 589 16.04 -18.55 19.32
C THR A 589 15.32 -19.50 20.28
N GLY A 590 14.40 -20.33 19.77
CA GLY A 590 13.65 -21.30 20.58
C GLY A 590 14.55 -22.35 21.24
N THR A 591 15.61 -22.80 20.56
CA THR A 591 16.58 -23.74 21.13
C THR A 591 17.47 -23.10 22.19
N LEU A 592 17.85 -21.84 22.02
CA LEU A 592 18.57 -21.06 23.04
C LEU A 592 17.71 -20.85 24.29
N VAL A 593 16.45 -20.45 24.11
CA VAL A 593 15.48 -20.27 25.19
C VAL A 593 15.25 -21.58 25.93
N ARG A 594 15.10 -22.70 25.22
CA ARG A 594 14.94 -24.01 25.84
C ARG A 594 16.17 -24.39 26.67
N ALA A 595 17.38 -24.13 26.17
CA ALA A 595 18.60 -24.37 26.94
C ALA A 595 18.67 -23.51 28.22
N ALA A 596 18.17 -22.27 28.18
CA ALA A 596 18.06 -21.42 29.37
C ALA A 596 17.02 -21.98 30.37
N LEU A 597 15.84 -22.39 29.89
CA LEU A 597 14.76 -22.95 30.72
C LEU A 597 15.11 -24.31 31.33
N GLN A 598 16.03 -25.08 30.72
CA GLN A 598 16.51 -26.34 31.30
C GLN A 598 17.19 -26.13 32.67
N ARG A 599 17.78 -24.94 32.93
CA ARG A 599 18.32 -24.60 34.25
C ARG A 599 17.24 -24.52 35.34
N VAL A 600 15.99 -24.26 34.95
CA VAL A 600 14.86 -23.96 35.84
C VAL A 600 14.03 -25.22 36.19
N ARG A 601 14.42 -26.42 35.70
CA ARG A 601 13.77 -27.72 36.00
C ARG A 601 12.23 -27.71 35.91
N LEU A 602 11.68 -27.03 34.91
CA LEU A 602 10.23 -26.91 34.69
C LEU A 602 9.59 -28.21 34.16
N GLN A 603 8.31 -28.40 34.48
CA GLN A 603 7.47 -29.46 33.90
C GLN A 603 7.30 -29.25 32.38
N LEU A 604 7.16 -30.36 31.63
CA LEU A 604 7.08 -30.34 30.16
C LEU A 604 5.94 -29.44 29.65
N VAL A 605 4.76 -29.52 30.27
CA VAL A 605 3.57 -28.75 29.87
C VAL A 605 3.81 -27.24 30.01
N SER A 606 4.36 -26.81 31.16
CA SER A 606 4.70 -25.41 31.41
C SER A 606 5.78 -24.89 30.45
N ARG A 607 6.80 -25.71 30.17
CA ARG A 607 7.85 -25.38 29.20
C ARG A 607 7.31 -25.17 27.79
N LEU A 608 6.40 -26.03 27.32
CA LEU A 608 5.78 -25.88 25.99
C LEU A 608 4.96 -24.59 25.89
N ALA A 609 4.22 -24.22 26.94
CA ALA A 609 3.46 -22.98 26.99
C ALA A 609 4.36 -21.73 26.93
N ILE A 610 5.46 -21.72 27.70
CA ILE A 610 6.46 -20.63 27.67
C ILE A 610 7.08 -20.52 26.28
N LEU A 611 7.41 -21.65 25.65
CA LEU A 611 8.01 -21.67 24.32
C LEU A 611 7.05 -21.07 23.27
N ILE A 612 5.78 -21.48 23.27
CA ILE A 612 4.76 -20.92 22.36
C ILE A 612 4.63 -19.41 22.57
N THR A 613 4.60 -18.95 23.84
CA THR A 613 4.47 -17.53 24.19
C THR A 613 5.65 -16.70 23.67
N ILE A 614 6.88 -17.22 23.79
CA ILE A 614 8.09 -16.52 23.31
C ILE A 614 8.11 -16.50 21.78
N VAL A 615 7.80 -17.62 21.12
CA VAL A 615 7.70 -17.66 19.66
C VAL A 615 6.62 -16.69 19.17
N ALA A 616 5.49 -16.56 19.90
CA ALA A 616 4.47 -15.56 19.63
C ALA A 616 5.01 -14.13 19.71
N GLY A 617 5.73 -13.81 20.78
CA GLY A 617 6.33 -12.49 20.98
C GLY A 617 7.35 -12.14 19.89
N ILE A 618 8.20 -13.09 19.50
CA ILE A 618 9.17 -12.90 18.41
C ILE A 618 8.45 -12.63 17.09
N MET A 619 7.40 -13.41 16.78
CA MET A 619 6.63 -13.22 15.55
C MET A 619 5.87 -11.90 15.54
N ALA A 620 5.28 -11.49 16.66
CA ALA A 620 4.66 -10.18 16.80
C ALA A 620 5.69 -9.05 16.58
N GLY A 621 6.87 -9.17 17.18
CA GLY A 621 7.98 -8.22 16.98
C GLY A 621 8.44 -8.16 15.51
N LEU A 622 8.62 -9.31 14.87
CA LEU A 622 8.95 -9.39 13.44
C LEU A 622 7.86 -8.81 12.55
N ALA A 623 6.58 -8.99 12.87
CA ALA A 623 5.47 -8.40 12.12
C ALA A 623 5.45 -6.87 12.25
N VAL A 624 5.67 -6.33 13.45
CA VAL A 624 5.77 -4.87 13.69
C VAL A 624 6.98 -4.28 12.96
N LEU A 625 8.13 -4.94 13.02
CA LEU A 625 9.32 -4.54 12.25
C LEU A 625 9.06 -4.64 10.74
N GLY A 626 8.38 -5.70 10.29
CA GLY A 626 7.95 -5.86 8.90
C GLY A 626 7.07 -4.70 8.43
N ALA A 627 6.16 -4.23 9.28
CA ALA A 627 5.32 -3.07 9.02
C ALA A 627 6.13 -1.78 8.92
N SER A 628 7.11 -1.56 9.80
CA SER A 628 7.93 -0.35 9.78
C SER A 628 8.88 -0.30 8.58
N PHE A 629 9.38 -1.45 8.12
CA PHE A 629 10.24 -1.54 6.92
C PHE A 629 9.48 -1.72 5.60
N GLY A 630 8.14 -1.81 5.65
CA GLY A 630 7.32 -1.97 4.46
C GLY A 630 7.45 -3.33 3.77
N ILE A 631 7.83 -4.38 4.51
CA ILE A 631 8.03 -5.72 3.95
C ILE A 631 6.74 -6.53 4.06
N GLY A 632 5.96 -6.56 2.98
CA GLY A 632 4.64 -7.21 2.93
C GLY A 632 4.62 -8.69 3.35
N ALA A 633 5.74 -9.41 3.18
CA ALA A 633 5.85 -10.81 3.58
C ALA A 633 5.78 -11.03 5.10
N LEU A 634 6.22 -10.06 5.90
CA LEU A 634 6.16 -10.11 7.37
C LEU A 634 4.81 -9.61 7.92
N LEU A 635 3.96 -8.99 7.10
CA LEU A 635 2.64 -8.49 7.52
C LEU A 635 1.58 -9.60 7.57
N ASN A 636 1.71 -10.62 6.73
CA ASN A 636 0.73 -11.72 6.61
C ASN A 636 1.24 -13.02 7.26
N VAL A 637 1.73 -12.92 8.49
CA VAL A 637 2.19 -14.10 9.24
C VAL A 637 1.00 -14.97 9.62
N SER A 638 1.04 -16.24 9.21
CA SER A 638 0.05 -17.23 9.62
C SER A 638 0.31 -17.75 11.04
N ILE A 639 -0.76 -17.97 11.80
CA ILE A 639 -0.71 -18.54 13.17
C ILE A 639 -0.28 -20.02 13.13
N PHE A 640 -0.63 -20.76 12.08
CA PHE A 640 -0.43 -22.22 12.03
C PHE A 640 1.04 -22.65 12.05
N PRO A 641 1.94 -22.07 11.24
CA PRO A 641 3.37 -22.36 11.33
C PRO A 641 3.94 -22.09 12.73
N MET A 642 3.51 -21.00 13.37
CA MET A 642 4.02 -20.56 14.67
C MET A 642 3.86 -21.62 15.77
N VAL A 643 2.67 -22.21 15.89
CA VAL A 643 2.36 -23.25 16.90
C VAL A 643 3.20 -24.51 16.65
N ILE A 644 3.43 -24.87 15.39
CA ILE A 644 4.10 -26.12 15.04
C ILE A 644 5.63 -25.98 15.08
N MET A 645 6.16 -24.79 14.82
CA MET A 645 7.57 -24.49 15.07
C MET A 645 7.95 -24.73 16.53
N SER A 646 7.03 -24.48 17.47
CA SER A 646 7.23 -24.84 18.89
C SER A 646 7.44 -26.36 19.07
N ASN A 647 6.61 -27.19 18.44
CA ASN A 647 6.79 -28.64 18.47
C ASN A 647 8.09 -29.07 17.78
N MET A 648 8.48 -28.40 16.70
CA MET A 648 9.74 -28.72 16.02
C MET A 648 10.97 -28.32 16.85
N ILE A 649 10.92 -27.23 17.61
CA ILE A 649 11.95 -26.90 18.62
C ILE A 649 12.02 -28.00 19.69
N GLU A 650 10.87 -28.55 20.09
CA GLU A 650 10.83 -29.67 21.05
C GLU A 650 11.48 -30.94 20.47
N ASN A 651 11.13 -31.31 19.24
CA ASN A 651 11.71 -32.45 18.54
C ASN A 651 13.20 -32.27 18.25
N PHE A 652 13.63 -31.04 17.92
CA PHE A 652 15.03 -30.74 17.69
C PHE A 652 15.85 -30.93 18.95
N ALA A 653 15.42 -30.36 20.08
CA ALA A 653 16.23 -30.45 21.29
C ALA A 653 16.08 -31.79 22.02
N SER A 654 15.01 -32.57 21.79
CA SER A 654 14.99 -34.00 22.19
C SER A 654 15.97 -34.82 21.34
N SER A 655 15.99 -34.63 20.03
CA SER A 655 16.96 -35.26 19.13
C SER A 655 18.41 -34.88 19.47
N ARG A 656 18.66 -33.61 19.82
CA ARG A 656 19.98 -33.16 20.30
C ARG A 656 20.40 -33.86 21.57
N ALA A 657 19.47 -34.14 22.48
CA ALA A 657 19.73 -34.84 23.74
C ALA A 657 19.96 -36.35 23.53
N GLN A 658 19.26 -36.99 22.58
CA GLN A 658 19.34 -38.43 22.33
C GLN A 658 20.48 -38.83 21.38
N PHE A 659 20.65 -38.10 20.27
CA PHE A 659 21.52 -38.47 19.15
C PHE A 659 22.65 -37.46 18.89
N GLY A 660 22.74 -36.41 19.72
CA GLY A 660 23.74 -35.36 19.61
C GLY A 660 23.40 -34.25 18.62
N THR A 661 24.18 -33.16 18.67
CA THR A 661 23.91 -31.93 17.89
C THR A 661 24.02 -32.14 16.38
N ARG A 662 24.95 -33.01 15.93
CA ARG A 662 25.17 -33.26 14.49
C ARG A 662 23.94 -33.91 13.84
N GLU A 663 23.35 -34.89 14.51
CA GLU A 663 22.18 -35.59 13.98
C GLU A 663 20.92 -34.72 14.02
N ALA A 664 20.73 -33.95 15.11
CA ALA A 664 19.63 -33.00 15.20
C ALA A 664 19.67 -31.94 14.08
N VAL A 665 20.86 -31.38 13.79
CA VAL A 665 21.05 -30.42 12.70
C VAL A 665 20.80 -31.07 11.34
N ARG A 666 21.26 -32.31 11.12
CA ARG A 666 20.99 -33.07 9.90
C ARG A 666 19.49 -33.30 9.68
N LEU A 667 18.74 -33.69 10.70
CA LEU A 667 17.29 -33.88 10.63
C LEU A 667 16.54 -32.57 10.37
N THR A 668 16.97 -31.45 10.97
CA THR A 668 16.41 -30.12 10.65
C THR A 668 16.67 -29.74 9.21
N ALA A 669 17.90 -29.92 8.74
CA ALA A 669 18.30 -29.60 7.37
C ALA A 669 17.52 -30.45 6.35
N ASN A 670 17.35 -31.75 6.61
CA ASN A 670 16.52 -32.62 5.79
C ASN A 670 15.06 -32.19 5.79
N THR A 671 14.49 -31.89 6.97
CA THR A 671 13.09 -31.42 7.10
C THR A 671 12.88 -30.14 6.29
N LEU A 672 13.83 -29.20 6.37
CA LEU A 672 13.81 -27.95 5.64
C LEU A 672 13.97 -28.15 4.13
N LEU A 673 14.85 -29.05 3.70
CA LEU A 673 15.07 -29.41 2.31
C LEU A 673 13.81 -30.04 1.70
N VAL A 674 13.21 -31.02 2.38
CA VAL A 674 11.96 -31.67 1.95
C VAL A 674 10.84 -30.63 1.87
N SER A 675 10.73 -29.73 2.85
CA SER A 675 9.72 -28.67 2.84
C SER A 675 9.90 -27.70 1.67
N SER A 676 11.14 -27.37 1.35
CA SER A 676 11.48 -26.47 0.22
C SER A 676 11.15 -27.13 -1.13
N ILE A 677 11.41 -28.43 -1.27
CA ILE A 677 11.01 -29.21 -2.46
C ILE A 677 9.50 -29.27 -2.59
N CYS A 678 8.77 -29.54 -1.50
CA CYS A 678 7.32 -29.58 -1.52
C CYS A 678 6.71 -28.21 -1.87
N TYR A 679 7.25 -27.13 -1.29
CA TYR A 679 6.89 -25.77 -1.66
C TYR A 679 7.11 -25.52 -3.15
N ALA A 680 8.29 -25.84 -3.68
CA ALA A 680 8.60 -25.63 -5.10
C ALA A 680 7.69 -26.46 -6.03
N ALA A 681 7.36 -27.69 -5.63
CA ALA A 681 6.44 -28.55 -6.37
C ALA A 681 5.00 -27.98 -6.41
N VAL A 682 4.53 -27.38 -5.32
CA VAL A 682 3.22 -26.73 -5.26
C VAL A 682 3.20 -25.39 -5.98
N GLU A 683 4.29 -24.62 -5.89
CA GLU A 683 4.42 -23.33 -6.59
C GLU A 683 4.65 -23.51 -8.09
N TRP A 684 5.11 -24.69 -8.54
CA TRP A 684 5.23 -24.99 -9.96
C TRP A 684 3.86 -24.78 -10.64
N GLY A 685 3.80 -23.75 -11.50
CA GLY A 685 2.56 -23.11 -11.93
C GLY A 685 1.49 -24.09 -12.39
N GLY A 686 0.36 -24.09 -11.67
CA GLY A 686 -0.83 -24.83 -12.03
C GLY A 686 -1.29 -25.92 -11.03
N LEU A 687 -0.50 -26.34 -10.03
CA LEU A 687 -0.95 -27.42 -9.13
C LEU A 687 -2.17 -27.00 -8.28
N GLN A 688 -2.16 -25.79 -7.73
CA GLN A 688 -3.28 -25.29 -6.91
C GLN A 688 -4.57 -25.16 -7.74
N SER A 689 -4.48 -24.72 -9.00
CA SER A 689 -5.66 -24.61 -9.89
C SER A 689 -6.12 -25.94 -10.42
N LEU A 690 -5.21 -26.88 -10.59
CA LEU A 690 -5.54 -28.26 -10.85
C LEU A 690 -6.30 -28.87 -9.68
N LEU A 691 -5.87 -28.66 -8.44
CA LEU A 691 -6.54 -29.19 -7.24
C LEU A 691 -7.92 -28.59 -7.02
N LEU A 692 -8.08 -27.29 -7.26
CA LEU A 692 -9.38 -26.62 -7.16
C LEU A 692 -10.36 -27.17 -8.20
N SER A 693 -9.87 -27.41 -9.42
CA SER A 693 -10.67 -27.87 -10.55
C SER A 693 -10.97 -29.37 -10.50
N PHE A 694 -10.02 -30.16 -9.99
CA PHE A 694 -10.03 -31.62 -10.01
C PHE A 694 -9.75 -32.17 -8.59
N PRO A 695 -10.70 -32.05 -7.64
CA PRO A 695 -10.53 -32.58 -6.29
C PRO A 695 -10.35 -34.11 -6.26
N GLU A 696 -10.68 -34.83 -7.34
CA GLU A 696 -10.38 -36.25 -7.52
C GLU A 696 -8.89 -36.60 -7.41
N ILE A 697 -7.98 -35.62 -7.57
CA ILE A 697 -6.55 -35.81 -7.34
C ILE A 697 -6.28 -36.22 -5.89
N LEU A 698 -7.14 -35.84 -4.93
CA LEU A 698 -7.04 -36.30 -3.55
C LEU A 698 -7.24 -37.82 -3.43
N VAL A 699 -8.15 -38.39 -4.22
CA VAL A 699 -8.36 -39.85 -4.26
C VAL A 699 -7.12 -40.53 -4.85
N ALA A 700 -6.52 -39.95 -5.88
CA ALA A 700 -5.26 -40.44 -6.44
C ALA A 700 -4.10 -40.35 -5.42
N ALA A 701 -4.04 -39.28 -4.63
CA ALA A 701 -3.06 -39.14 -3.54
C ALA A 701 -3.25 -40.21 -2.47
N ILE A 702 -4.49 -40.50 -2.05
CA ILE A 702 -4.80 -41.58 -1.11
C ILE A 702 -4.38 -42.94 -1.70
N ALA A 703 -4.70 -43.21 -2.97
CA ALA A 703 -4.31 -44.45 -3.63
C ALA A 703 -2.78 -44.61 -3.70
N LEU A 704 -2.07 -43.51 -4.01
CA LEU A 704 -0.61 -43.47 -3.99
C LEU A 704 -0.06 -43.77 -2.60
N ASP A 705 -0.61 -43.18 -1.55
CA ASP A 705 -0.22 -43.43 -0.16
C ASP A 705 -0.43 -44.91 0.23
N ILE A 706 -1.54 -45.53 -0.20
CA ILE A 706 -1.81 -46.96 0.03
C ILE A 706 -0.77 -47.83 -0.67
N VAL A 707 -0.40 -47.51 -1.92
CA VAL A 707 0.63 -48.24 -2.68
C VAL A 707 2.00 -48.09 -2.02
N LEU A 708 2.37 -46.88 -1.63
CA LEU A 708 3.63 -46.60 -0.94
C LEU A 708 3.69 -47.26 0.44
N GLY A 709 2.57 -47.36 1.14
CA GLY A 709 2.48 -48.08 2.41
C GLY A 709 2.78 -49.58 2.29
N LYS A 710 2.63 -50.15 1.09
CA LYS A 710 2.97 -51.56 0.78
C LYS A 710 4.35 -51.73 0.13
N TRP A 711 5.10 -50.65 -0.04
CA TRP A 711 6.37 -50.67 -0.76
C TRP A 711 7.45 -51.45 0.02
N ARG A 712 8.02 -52.47 -0.63
CA ARG A 712 9.08 -53.35 -0.07
C ARG A 712 10.46 -53.17 -0.72
N GLY A 713 10.60 -52.26 -1.69
CA GLY A 713 11.88 -51.99 -2.37
C GLY A 713 12.90 -51.21 -1.51
N LEU A 714 14.18 -51.33 -1.87
CA LEU A 714 15.30 -50.57 -1.29
C LEU A 714 15.16 -49.07 -1.56
N ARG A 715 15.58 -48.23 -0.61
CA ARG A 715 15.55 -46.76 -0.78
C ARG A 715 16.60 -46.33 -1.81
N LEU A 716 16.32 -45.29 -2.60
CA LEU A 716 17.29 -44.78 -3.61
C LEU A 716 18.64 -44.39 -2.98
N VAL A 717 18.62 -43.86 -1.76
CA VAL A 717 19.84 -43.52 -1.01
C VAL A 717 20.63 -44.77 -0.59
N GLU A 718 19.95 -45.89 -0.32
CA GLU A 718 20.59 -47.16 0.00
C GLU A 718 21.23 -47.79 -1.23
N TYR A 719 20.62 -47.63 -2.40
CA TYR A 719 21.18 -48.11 -3.67
C TYR A 719 22.57 -47.53 -3.94
N LYS A 720 22.77 -46.22 -3.70
CA LYS A 720 24.08 -45.56 -3.86
C LYS A 720 25.13 -46.09 -2.87
N ARG A 721 24.71 -46.47 -1.65
CA ARG A 721 25.58 -47.05 -0.61
C ARG A 721 25.93 -48.52 -0.89
N PHE A 722 25.03 -49.30 -1.50
CA PHE A 722 25.31 -50.69 -1.87
C PHE A 722 26.07 -50.81 -3.20
N TRP A 723 26.00 -49.81 -4.07
CA TRP A 723 26.79 -49.78 -5.30
C TRP A 723 28.30 -49.64 -5.02
N SER A 724 28.70 -48.86 -4.01
CA SER A 724 30.12 -48.74 -3.61
C SER A 724 30.70 -50.02 -3.00
N LEU A 725 29.86 -50.90 -2.44
CA LEU A 725 30.26 -52.21 -1.94
C LEU A 725 30.35 -53.27 -3.06
N GLY A 726 29.65 -53.04 -4.18
CA GLY A 726 29.72 -53.90 -5.37
C GLY A 726 31.04 -53.75 -6.15
N SER A 727 31.69 -52.59 -6.08
CA SER A 727 32.99 -52.34 -6.71
C SER A 727 34.18 -52.90 -5.93
N GLU A 728 34.04 -53.21 -4.64
CA GLU A 728 35.12 -53.78 -3.81
C GLU A 728 35.19 -55.32 -3.85
N ARG A 729 34.21 -56.00 -4.46
CA ARG A 729 34.20 -57.48 -4.58
C ARG A 729 35.20 -58.05 -5.60
N GLN A 730 36.02 -57.21 -6.25
CA GLN A 730 37.09 -57.65 -7.16
C GLN A 730 38.49 -57.70 -6.50
N ALA A 731 38.57 -57.46 -5.18
CA ALA A 731 39.82 -57.56 -4.42
C ALA A 731 39.61 -58.38 -3.13
N TRP A 732 39.41 -59.68 -3.27
CA TRP A 732 39.74 -60.64 -2.22
C TRP A 732 40.45 -61.83 -2.88
N PRO A 733 41.67 -62.20 -2.45
CA PRO A 733 42.48 -63.25 -3.07
C PRO A 733 41.86 -64.65 -2.95
#